data_AF-A0AA39NEM6-F1
#
_entry.id   AF-A0AA39NEM6-F1
#
_cell.length_a   1.000
_cell.length_b   1.000
_cell.length_c   1.000
_cell.angle_alpha   90.00
_cell.angle_beta   90.00
_cell.angle_gamma   90.00
#
_symmetry.space_group_name_H-M   'P 1'
#
loop_
_entity.id
_entity.type
_entity.pdbx_description
1 polymer ?
#
loop_
_entity_poly.entity_id
_entity_poly.type
_entity_poly.pdbx_seq_one_letter_code
_entity_poly.pdbx_strand_id
1 'polypeptide(L)'
;MASEDDDLCRFDNICDIQETRDKAREIYRLVKSNPNVSGLGTVALAAICAYIASSRLRNGDVQRNLALTASSLATMADFEMGVSTVEYALGGGHQGRKSRSSTHGFYDRLIEEHRLTAMSGFLKRSMRKAEDFLVMQAVFDIDNREIKYAIFYWIHAILMPNVRLDHEALLEETGDTGKFDHIVQLLTSRAVHLKEQITAERSEHVSALPSSYPTPSKSPTRAQRATKPEKLPTHFDANKDMTPTRSLTLKIPRLSSDNSSSGSPVTRTSEAPVPVAPLQVLEDPQEDGYVDMLKIYGTSFTARDKLLYTLQTYLRGKMAGTRTSLKCPCLLNLDRILQLGSLLYSALKRDLEEKEATLTVANTNAENLQAELSSLEKRLKNKDSELAAATTTITTLQSEIQQQSFKYQQEFATLKNKLEDAQRSKETCQERQVSEAAVQPLVEMSGVEIANDQQIETDPTLQSSRSGQEEARHLSLRRHGSDVEELEDLDRLHRDSQQEDMFKDEIQRLRDDNSVITARYKRKIDALKRQITSERTTRQQQDILEYLSITAQSAHLSEAIEDYEPRSETSRRVLMAVRSHLKALDTIGQRRRKIPLKYDKLVEVVTNRYNIKEEEMEEIEGLNLWEVDEDEELEDAELEPRHKKRKVTSA
;
A
#
# COMPACT_ATOMS: atom_id res chain seq x y z
N MET A 1 -1.28 10.71 56.48
CA MET A 1 -1.32 10.01 55.18
C MET A 1 -2.66 9.31 55.14
N ALA A 2 -3.51 9.62 54.16
CA ALA A 2 -4.75 8.85 53.97
C ALA A 2 -4.37 7.43 53.55
N SER A 3 -5.09 6.42 54.05
CA SER A 3 -4.83 5.03 53.69
C SER A 3 -5.05 4.86 52.18
N GLU A 4 -4.19 4.11 51.48
CA GLU A 4 -4.43 3.79 50.07
C GLU A 4 -5.76 3.07 49.85
N ASP A 5 -6.26 2.38 50.87
CA ASP A 5 -7.54 1.68 50.85
C ASP A 5 -8.73 2.66 50.75
N ASP A 6 -8.63 3.85 51.36
CA ASP A 6 -9.70 4.85 51.34
C ASP A 6 -9.93 5.43 49.93
N ASP A 7 -8.86 5.54 49.14
CA ASP A 7 -8.95 6.00 47.74
C ASP A 7 -9.63 4.94 46.84
N LEU A 8 -9.41 3.65 47.13
CA LEU A 8 -9.91 2.54 46.31
C LEU A 8 -11.41 2.26 46.49
N CYS A 9 -11.99 2.64 47.63
CA CYS A 9 -13.45 2.54 47.87
C CYS A 9 -14.27 3.53 47.01
N ARG A 10 -13.63 4.57 46.45
CA ARG A 10 -14.35 5.57 45.63
C ARG A 10 -14.87 5.00 44.32
N PHE A 11 -14.23 3.96 43.79
CA PHE A 11 -14.69 3.30 42.56
C PHE A 11 -16.00 2.54 42.76
N ASP A 12 -16.34 2.14 43.99
CA ASP A 12 -17.61 1.48 44.30
C ASP A 12 -18.82 2.41 44.11
N ASN A 13 -18.60 3.74 44.17
CA ASN A 13 -19.65 4.74 43.97
C ASN A 13 -19.75 5.25 42.52
N ILE A 14 -18.79 4.92 41.65
CA ILE A 14 -18.68 5.45 40.28
C ILE A 14 -18.95 4.36 39.23
N CYS A 15 -18.45 3.14 39.45
CA CYS A 15 -18.57 2.04 38.50
C CYS A 15 -19.59 1.01 38.99
N ASP A 16 -20.62 0.73 38.18
CA ASP A 16 -21.61 -0.30 38.48
C ASP A 16 -21.06 -1.70 38.11
N ILE A 17 -20.21 -1.79 37.09
CA ILE A 17 -19.63 -3.05 36.62
C ILE A 17 -18.30 -3.34 37.34
N GLN A 18 -18.19 -4.54 37.92
CA GLN A 18 -17.00 -4.99 38.64
C GLN A 18 -15.73 -4.96 37.77
N GLU A 19 -15.82 -5.36 36.50
CA GLU A 19 -14.71 -5.34 35.55
C GLU A 19 -14.16 -3.92 35.32
N THR A 20 -15.04 -2.92 35.13
CA THR A 20 -14.64 -1.52 35.03
C THR A 20 -13.94 -1.07 36.30
N ARG A 21 -14.46 -1.48 37.46
CA ARG A 21 -13.91 -1.12 38.77
C ARG A 21 -12.48 -1.62 38.94
N ASP A 22 -12.24 -2.89 38.61
CA ASP A 22 -10.91 -3.48 38.74
C ASP A 22 -9.92 -2.85 37.75
N LYS A 23 -10.35 -2.59 36.51
CA LYS A 23 -9.52 -1.88 35.52
C LYS A 23 -9.23 -0.43 35.92
N ALA A 24 -10.20 0.26 36.52
CA ALA A 24 -10.01 1.62 37.01
C ALA A 24 -9.02 1.67 38.18
N ARG A 25 -9.08 0.70 39.11
CA ARG A 25 -8.12 0.55 40.21
C ARG A 25 -6.69 0.28 39.69
N GLU A 26 -6.56 -0.58 38.68
CA GLU A 26 -5.27 -0.85 38.01
C GLU A 26 -4.70 0.43 37.39
N ILE A 27 -5.50 1.14 36.58
CA ILE A 27 -5.11 2.40 35.96
C ILE A 27 -4.69 3.42 37.02
N TYR A 28 -5.48 3.58 38.08
CA TYR A 28 -5.22 4.52 39.17
C TYR A 28 -3.88 4.24 39.84
N ARG A 29 -3.58 2.98 40.18
CA ARG A 29 -2.28 2.60 40.79
C ARG A 29 -1.10 2.93 39.87
N LEU A 30 -1.26 2.74 38.56
CA LEU A 30 -0.21 3.04 37.58
C LEU A 30 0.08 4.54 37.47
N VAL A 31 -0.96 5.38 37.48
CA VAL A 31 -0.80 6.83 37.29
C VAL A 31 -0.58 7.62 38.58
N LYS A 32 -0.95 7.07 39.75
CA LYS A 32 -0.83 7.75 41.05
C LYS A 32 0.62 8.14 41.37
N SER A 33 1.59 7.34 40.92
CA SER A 33 3.02 7.62 41.10
C SER A 33 3.57 8.67 40.13
N ASN A 34 2.80 9.09 39.13
CA ASN A 34 3.25 10.06 38.13
C ASN A 34 3.12 11.51 38.65
N PRO A 35 4.23 12.29 38.68
CA PRO A 35 4.21 13.65 39.20
C PRO A 35 3.28 14.59 38.41
N ASN A 36 3.07 14.34 37.11
CA ASN A 36 2.22 15.16 36.25
C ASN A 36 0.73 15.00 36.57
N VAL A 37 0.34 13.88 37.16
CA VAL A 37 -1.07 13.53 37.46
C VAL A 37 -1.44 13.93 38.89
N SER A 38 -0.44 14.12 39.75
CA SER A 38 -0.62 14.44 41.17
C SER A 38 -1.39 15.75 41.41
N GLY A 39 -1.36 16.69 40.45
CA GLY A 39 -2.07 17.97 40.51
C GLY A 39 -3.60 17.89 40.37
N LEU A 40 -4.15 16.78 39.88
CA LEU A 40 -5.61 16.64 39.66
C LEU A 40 -6.40 16.39 40.96
N GLY A 41 -5.74 15.92 42.03
CA GLY A 41 -6.39 15.50 43.27
C GLY A 41 -7.02 14.10 43.18
N THR A 42 -7.14 13.42 44.32
CA THR A 42 -7.53 12.00 44.35
C THR A 42 -8.97 11.74 43.90
N VAL A 43 -9.89 12.69 44.13
CA VAL A 43 -11.30 12.58 43.70
C VAL A 43 -11.40 12.63 42.18
N ALA A 44 -10.83 13.67 41.57
CA ALA A 44 -10.86 13.84 40.12
C ALA A 44 -10.12 12.71 39.42
N LEU A 45 -8.97 12.30 39.96
CA LEU A 45 -8.18 11.21 39.40
C LEU A 45 -8.96 9.88 39.38
N ALA A 46 -9.65 9.52 40.46
CA ALA A 46 -10.46 8.30 40.50
C ALA A 46 -11.58 8.32 39.46
N ALA A 47 -12.30 9.43 39.32
CA ALA A 47 -13.37 9.58 38.33
C ALA A 47 -12.85 9.51 36.88
N ILE A 48 -11.71 10.14 36.60
CA ILE A 48 -11.04 10.08 35.28
C ILE A 48 -10.58 8.65 34.96
N CYS A 49 -9.95 7.95 35.92
CA CYS A 49 -9.52 6.56 35.74
C CYS A 49 -10.70 5.62 35.45
N ALA A 50 -11.84 5.83 36.13
CA ALA A 50 -13.07 5.09 35.91
C ALA A 50 -13.64 5.31 34.49
N TYR A 51 -13.66 6.56 34.02
CA TYR A 51 -14.06 6.89 32.65
C TYR A 51 -13.16 6.25 31.59
N ILE A 52 -11.84 6.30 31.76
CA ILE A 52 -10.88 5.70 30.84
C ILE A 52 -11.04 4.17 30.82
N ALA A 53 -11.24 3.54 31.99
CA ALA A 53 -11.51 2.11 32.09
C ALA A 53 -12.76 1.70 31.30
N SER A 54 -13.90 2.36 31.54
CA SER A 54 -15.16 2.15 30.82
C SER A 54 -15.00 2.32 29.30
N SER A 55 -14.27 3.36 28.89
CA SER A 55 -13.99 3.64 27.47
C SER A 55 -13.12 2.57 26.81
N ARG A 56 -12.11 2.05 27.51
CA ARG A 56 -11.22 0.98 27.02
C ARG A 56 -11.95 -0.36 26.92
N LEU A 57 -12.83 -0.66 27.86
CA LEU A 57 -13.66 -1.87 27.86
C LEU A 57 -14.85 -1.78 26.89
N ARG A 58 -15.20 -0.57 26.41
CA ARG A 58 -16.34 -0.30 25.52
C ARG A 58 -17.68 -0.78 26.07
N ASN A 59 -17.84 -0.77 27.39
CA ASN A 59 -19.05 -1.21 28.06
C ASN A 59 -20.01 -0.05 28.40
N GLY A 60 -19.52 1.19 28.39
CA GLY A 60 -20.34 2.38 28.63
C GLY A 60 -20.80 2.53 30.10
N ASP A 61 -20.16 1.82 31.03
CA ASP A 61 -20.47 1.82 32.47
C ASP A 61 -20.41 3.24 33.06
N VAL A 62 -19.30 3.93 32.80
CA VAL A 62 -19.10 5.31 33.24
C VAL A 62 -19.19 6.24 32.04
N GLN A 63 -20.27 7.01 31.98
CA GLN A 63 -20.44 8.06 30.98
C GLN A 63 -19.65 9.31 31.32
N ARG A 64 -19.24 10.04 30.28
CA ARG A 64 -18.45 11.28 30.37
C ARG A 64 -19.04 12.33 31.32
N ASN A 65 -20.35 12.59 31.27
CA ASN A 65 -21.01 13.57 32.14
C ASN A 65 -21.07 13.11 33.61
N LEU A 66 -21.21 11.80 33.85
CA LEU A 66 -21.19 11.22 35.19
C LEU A 66 -19.79 11.34 35.80
N ALA A 67 -18.76 11.01 35.02
CA ALA A 67 -17.37 11.15 35.43
C ALA A 67 -16.99 12.62 35.71
N LEU A 68 -17.42 13.57 34.88
CA LEU A 68 -17.25 15.00 35.15
C LEU A 68 -17.86 15.38 36.50
N THR A 69 -19.11 14.99 36.74
CA THR A 69 -19.83 15.28 37.99
C THR A 69 -19.11 14.67 39.20
N ALA A 70 -18.67 13.41 39.09
CA ALA A 70 -17.94 12.71 40.15
C ALA A 70 -16.54 13.29 40.39
N SER A 71 -15.89 13.83 39.36
CA SER A 71 -14.54 14.39 39.45
C SER A 71 -14.48 15.69 40.26
N SER A 72 -15.62 16.36 40.44
CA SER A 72 -15.71 17.70 41.04
C SER A 72 -14.94 18.80 40.29
N LEU A 73 -14.57 18.56 39.03
CA LEU A 73 -13.97 19.58 38.16
C LEU A 73 -15.05 20.55 37.68
N ALA A 74 -14.73 21.85 37.68
CA ALA A 74 -15.70 22.90 37.40
C ALA A 74 -16.10 22.97 35.93
N THR A 75 -15.17 22.65 35.02
CA THR A 75 -15.41 22.76 33.58
C THR A 75 -15.12 21.46 32.85
N MET A 76 -15.83 21.26 31.75
CA MET A 76 -15.61 20.13 30.84
C MET A 76 -14.20 20.16 30.23
N ALA A 77 -13.63 21.35 30.02
CA ALA A 77 -12.28 21.52 29.49
C ALA A 77 -11.22 21.00 30.47
N ASP A 78 -11.37 21.28 31.77
CA ASP A 78 -10.46 20.77 32.81
C ASP A 78 -10.52 19.24 32.91
N PHE A 79 -11.71 18.67 32.74
CA PHE A 79 -11.90 17.22 32.73
C PHE A 79 -11.22 16.57 31.52
N GLU A 80 -11.41 17.07 30.30
CA GLU A 80 -10.76 16.54 29.10
C GLU A 80 -9.24 16.71 29.14
N MET A 81 -8.75 17.82 29.72
CA MET A 81 -7.33 18.01 30.00
C MET A 81 -6.82 16.94 30.98
N GLY A 82 -7.54 16.69 32.08
CA GLY A 82 -7.20 15.65 33.05
C GLY A 82 -7.21 14.24 32.45
N VAL A 83 -8.18 13.90 31.59
CA VAL A 83 -8.23 12.65 30.83
C VAL A 83 -6.96 12.52 29.97
N SER A 84 -6.61 13.57 29.23
CA SER A 84 -5.41 13.59 28.38
C SER A 84 -4.13 13.40 29.18
N THR A 85 -4.02 14.05 30.35
CA THR A 85 -2.86 13.90 31.25
C THR A 85 -2.74 12.48 31.81
N VAL A 86 -3.85 11.86 32.20
CA VAL A 86 -3.88 10.48 32.72
C VAL A 86 -3.56 9.48 31.61
N GLU A 87 -4.11 9.66 30.41
CA GLU A 87 -3.77 8.81 29.26
C GLU A 87 -2.30 8.92 28.90
N TYR A 88 -1.74 10.15 28.87
CA TYR A 88 -0.32 10.39 28.68
C TYR A 88 0.53 9.66 29.73
N ALA A 89 0.17 9.77 31.01
CA ALA A 89 0.87 9.11 32.11
C ALA A 89 0.84 7.58 32.05
N LEU A 90 -0.22 6.98 31.50
CA LEU A 90 -0.32 5.53 31.29
C LEU A 90 0.61 5.00 30.18
N GLY A 91 1.40 5.85 29.53
CA GLY A 91 1.99 5.55 28.22
C GLY A 91 0.93 5.33 27.13
N GLY A 92 -0.34 5.52 27.48
CA GLY A 92 -1.50 5.51 26.60
C GLY A 92 -1.67 6.81 25.83
N GLY A 93 -0.80 7.79 26.07
CA GLY A 93 -0.72 9.06 25.35
C GLY A 93 -0.66 8.85 23.84
N HIS A 94 -0.31 7.65 23.37
CA HIS A 94 -0.48 7.22 21.99
C HIS A 94 -0.89 5.75 21.76
N GLN A 95 -1.27 4.94 22.76
CA GLN A 95 -1.63 3.53 22.50
C GLN A 95 -2.64 2.93 23.51
N GLY A 96 -3.92 2.92 23.13
CA GLY A 96 -4.67 1.67 23.22
C GLY A 96 -4.14 0.75 22.11
N ARG A 97 -3.87 -0.52 22.43
CA ARG A 97 -3.38 -1.57 21.51
C ARG A 97 -4.33 -1.85 20.33
N LYS A 98 -4.42 -0.89 19.41
CA LYS A 98 -4.70 -1.04 17.99
C LYS A 98 -3.84 -0.01 17.28
N SER A 99 -2.89 -0.47 16.48
CA SER A 99 -2.32 0.24 15.32
C SER A 99 -1.65 1.60 15.57
N ARG A 100 -0.35 1.71 15.29
CA ARG A 100 0.25 2.68 14.33
C ARG A 100 -0.39 4.09 14.16
N SER A 101 -0.99 4.72 15.18
CA SER A 101 -1.89 5.87 14.97
C SER A 101 -1.86 6.97 16.04
N SER A 102 -0.80 7.01 16.86
CA SER A 102 -0.15 8.26 17.33
C SER A 102 -0.25 9.42 16.31
N THR A 103 -0.08 9.05 15.05
CA THR A 103 -0.08 9.89 13.86
C THR A 103 -1.44 10.42 13.44
N HIS A 104 -2.55 9.78 13.83
CA HIS A 104 -3.85 10.03 13.18
C HIS A 104 -4.42 11.42 13.47
N GLY A 105 -4.16 11.98 14.66
CA GLY A 105 -4.62 13.33 15.00
C GLY A 105 -3.64 14.45 14.64
N PHE A 106 -2.37 14.13 14.37
CA PHE A 106 -1.35 15.15 14.13
C PHE A 106 -1.58 15.88 12.80
N TYR A 107 -1.66 15.13 11.70
CA TYR A 107 -1.93 15.73 10.39
C TYR A 107 -3.32 16.31 10.28
N ASP A 108 -4.30 15.79 11.02
CA ASP A 108 -5.65 16.35 11.06
C ASP A 108 -5.64 17.82 11.50
N ARG A 109 -4.90 18.14 12.56
CA ARG A 109 -4.73 19.52 13.03
C ARG A 109 -4.06 20.40 11.99
N LEU A 110 -2.97 19.94 11.36
CA LEU A 110 -2.28 20.72 10.32
C LEU A 110 -3.12 20.93 9.07
N ILE A 111 -3.88 19.92 8.65
CA ILE A 111 -4.79 20.02 7.51
C ILE A 111 -5.90 21.05 7.80
N GLU A 112 -6.44 21.05 9.02
CA GLU A 112 -7.46 22.01 9.44
C GLU A 112 -6.89 23.44 9.56
N GLU A 113 -5.73 23.59 10.21
CA GLU A 113 -5.03 24.87 10.39
C GLU A 113 -4.72 25.55 9.06
N HIS A 114 -4.25 24.78 8.07
CA HIS A 114 -3.96 25.28 6.73
C HIS A 114 -5.16 25.23 5.76
N ARG A 115 -6.38 24.95 6.28
CA ARG A 115 -7.65 24.94 5.51
C ARG A 115 -7.66 23.99 4.31
N LEU A 116 -6.98 22.86 4.44
CA LEU A 116 -6.88 21.82 3.41
C LEU A 116 -7.92 20.69 3.57
N THR A 117 -8.99 20.93 4.33
CA THR A 117 -10.00 19.92 4.72
C THR A 117 -10.64 19.21 3.53
N ALA A 118 -10.83 19.93 2.41
CA ALA A 118 -11.39 19.39 1.16
C ALA A 118 -10.53 18.26 0.56
N MET A 119 -9.22 18.25 0.84
CA MET A 119 -8.27 17.24 0.35
C MET A 119 -7.77 16.32 1.47
N SER A 120 -8.39 16.35 2.65
CA SER A 120 -7.91 15.64 3.85
C SER A 120 -7.63 14.16 3.62
N GLY A 121 -8.55 13.43 2.98
CA GLY A 121 -8.38 12.00 2.69
C GLY A 121 -7.22 11.70 1.74
N PHE A 122 -6.97 12.57 0.77
CA PHE A 122 -5.83 12.45 -0.14
C PHE A 122 -4.51 12.81 0.57
N LEU A 123 -4.48 13.93 1.30
CA LEU A 123 -3.32 14.39 2.05
C LEU A 123 -2.83 13.34 3.05
N LYS A 124 -3.73 12.77 3.85
CA LYS A 124 -3.38 11.71 4.81
C LYS A 124 -2.76 10.48 4.15
N ARG A 125 -3.28 10.06 2.99
CA ARG A 125 -2.71 8.93 2.24
C ARG A 125 -1.32 9.26 1.72
N SER A 126 -1.12 10.46 1.18
CA SER A 126 0.18 10.92 0.68
C SER A 126 1.21 11.07 1.79
N MET A 127 0.81 11.62 2.95
CA MET A 127 1.68 11.73 4.14
C MET A 127 2.10 10.35 4.65
N ARG A 128 1.16 9.40 4.73
CA ARG A 128 1.50 8.02 5.13
C ARG A 128 2.48 7.35 4.17
N LYS A 129 2.35 7.56 2.85
CA LYS A 129 3.34 7.05 1.87
C LYS A 129 4.73 7.66 2.09
N ALA A 130 4.80 8.95 2.47
CA ALA A 130 6.07 9.61 2.79
C ALA A 130 6.68 9.08 4.11
N GLU A 131 5.84 8.79 5.11
CA GLU A 131 6.28 8.12 6.35
C GLU A 131 6.86 6.74 6.04
N ASP A 132 6.13 5.90 5.31
CA ASP A 132 6.57 4.57 4.91
C ASP A 132 7.91 4.63 4.14
N PHE A 133 8.09 5.64 3.29
CA PHE A 133 9.35 5.88 2.60
C PHE A 133 10.51 6.17 3.57
N LEU A 134 10.30 7.03 4.57
CA LEU A 134 11.33 7.34 5.57
C LEU A 134 11.63 6.15 6.50
N VAL A 135 10.63 5.34 6.83
CA VAL A 135 10.80 4.09 7.61
C VAL A 135 11.69 3.11 6.88
N MET A 136 11.47 2.94 5.57
CA MET A 136 12.27 2.02 4.76
C MET A 136 13.75 2.42 4.69
N GLN A 137 14.06 3.70 4.88
CA GLN A 137 15.45 4.16 4.98
C GLN A 137 16.06 3.86 6.37
N ALA A 138 15.27 3.48 7.37
CA ALA A 138 15.68 3.11 8.73
C ALA A 138 16.50 4.16 9.49
N VAL A 139 16.36 5.44 9.13
CA VAL A 139 17.16 6.54 9.73
C VAL A 139 16.36 7.39 10.73
N PHE A 140 15.03 7.30 10.73
CA PHE A 140 14.17 8.31 11.37
C PHE A 140 13.10 7.68 12.27
N ASP A 141 12.91 8.29 13.44
CA ASP A 141 11.78 8.01 14.32
C ASP A 141 10.55 8.78 13.85
N ILE A 142 9.62 8.12 13.17
CA ILE A 142 8.42 8.75 12.58
C ILE A 142 7.57 9.45 13.64
N ASP A 143 7.64 9.03 14.89
CA ASP A 143 6.86 9.65 15.95
C ASP A 143 7.41 11.04 16.31
N ASN A 144 8.61 11.41 15.84
CA ASN A 144 9.15 12.73 16.06
C ASN A 144 8.37 13.83 15.30
N ARG A 145 8.09 14.93 15.99
CA ARG A 145 7.21 16.01 15.51
C ARG A 145 7.81 16.69 14.28
N GLU A 146 9.12 16.90 14.29
CA GLU A 146 9.93 17.52 13.26
C GLU A 146 9.83 16.77 11.92
N ILE A 147 9.78 15.44 11.98
CA ILE A 147 9.62 14.59 10.79
C ILE A 147 8.23 14.78 10.21
N LYS A 148 7.18 14.79 11.04
CA LYS A 148 5.80 14.99 10.57
C LYS A 148 5.61 16.38 9.96
N TYR A 149 6.20 17.42 10.55
CA TYR A 149 6.18 18.76 9.95
C TYR A 149 6.96 18.83 8.64
N ALA A 150 8.13 18.19 8.55
CA ALA A 150 8.90 18.13 7.31
C ALA A 150 8.12 17.42 6.18
N ILE A 151 7.44 16.31 6.50
CA ILE A 151 6.56 15.60 5.57
C ILE A 151 5.39 16.50 5.14
N PHE A 152 4.72 17.16 6.09
CA PHE A 152 3.61 18.06 5.80
C PHE A 152 4.04 19.21 4.89
N TYR A 153 5.14 19.87 5.23
CA TYR A 153 5.72 20.96 4.45
C TYR A 153 6.07 20.51 3.03
N TRP A 154 6.74 19.36 2.90
CA TRP A 154 7.12 18.81 1.60
C TRP A 154 5.91 18.48 0.72
N ILE A 155 4.86 17.85 1.28
CA ILE A 155 3.63 17.55 0.55
C ILE A 155 2.86 18.82 0.19
N HIS A 156 2.76 19.78 1.11
CA HIS A 156 2.15 21.07 0.82
C HIS A 156 2.86 21.77 -0.34
N ALA A 157 4.20 21.79 -0.37
CA ALA A 157 4.97 22.38 -1.44
C ALA A 157 4.71 21.75 -2.82
N ILE A 158 4.42 20.44 -2.86
CA ILE A 158 4.04 19.72 -4.09
C ILE A 158 2.62 20.11 -4.54
N LEU A 159 1.68 20.22 -3.60
CA LEU A 159 0.27 20.44 -3.90
C LEU A 159 -0.08 21.90 -4.13
N MET A 160 0.64 22.82 -3.51
CA MET A 160 0.39 24.24 -3.58
C MET A 160 1.69 24.98 -3.91
N PRO A 161 2.27 24.77 -5.10
CA PRO A 161 3.56 25.37 -5.47
C PRO A 161 3.52 26.91 -5.46
N ASN A 162 2.33 27.50 -5.56
CA ASN A 162 2.12 28.95 -5.53
C ASN A 162 1.91 29.51 -4.11
N VAL A 163 1.69 28.65 -3.11
CA VAL A 163 1.51 29.05 -1.71
C VAL A 163 2.71 28.53 -0.93
N ARG A 164 3.63 29.44 -0.61
CA ARG A 164 4.75 29.12 0.27
C ARG A 164 4.23 29.10 1.71
N LEU A 165 4.35 27.94 2.37
CA LEU A 165 4.29 27.89 3.82
C LEU A 165 5.47 28.69 4.37
N ASP A 166 5.21 29.47 5.41
CA ASP A 166 6.27 30.16 6.11
C ASP A 166 7.14 29.13 6.83
N HIS A 167 8.34 28.95 6.29
CA HIS A 167 9.29 27.97 6.78
C HIS A 167 9.77 28.33 8.18
N GLU A 168 9.92 29.62 8.49
CA GLU A 168 10.37 30.08 9.81
C GLU A 168 9.31 29.82 10.89
N ALA A 169 8.03 30.09 10.59
CA ALA A 169 6.93 29.84 11.52
C ALA A 169 6.76 28.35 11.87
N LEU A 170 6.95 27.45 10.89
CA LEU A 170 6.95 26.00 11.11
C LEU A 170 8.18 25.51 11.90
N LEU A 171 9.31 26.21 11.75
CA LEU A 171 10.57 25.90 12.43
C LEU A 171 10.57 26.32 13.91
N GLU A 172 9.93 27.44 14.25
CA GLU A 172 9.75 27.87 15.63
C GLU A 172 9.04 26.81 16.48
N GLU A 173 8.18 25.99 15.87
CA GLU A 173 7.44 24.94 16.56
C GLU A 173 8.19 23.60 16.67
N THR A 174 9.29 23.42 15.92
CA THR A 174 10.05 22.16 15.80
C THR A 174 11.43 22.20 16.46
N GLY A 175 12.05 23.37 16.62
CA GLY A 175 13.25 23.57 17.44
C GLY A 175 14.59 23.13 16.83
N ASP A 176 14.62 22.18 15.89
CA ASP A 176 15.84 21.70 15.22
C ASP A 176 15.76 21.88 13.70
N THR A 177 16.22 23.04 13.24
CA THR A 177 16.22 23.43 11.82
C THR A 177 17.07 22.52 10.94
N GLY A 178 18.21 22.03 11.46
CA GLY A 178 19.12 21.18 10.73
C GLY A 178 18.51 19.81 10.38
N LYS A 179 17.79 19.21 11.33
CA LYS A 179 17.07 17.94 11.07
C LYS A 179 15.94 18.13 10.08
N PHE A 180 15.14 19.19 10.25
CA PHE A 180 14.02 19.48 9.36
C PHE A 180 14.49 19.59 7.90
N ASP A 181 15.51 20.43 7.65
CA ASP A 181 16.05 20.65 6.30
C ASP A 181 16.64 19.37 5.71
N HIS A 182 17.33 18.59 6.52
CA HIS A 182 17.88 17.31 6.09
C HIS A 182 16.78 16.34 5.64
N ILE A 183 15.66 16.27 6.37
CA ILE A 183 14.52 15.41 6.02
C ILE A 183 13.85 15.90 4.73
N VAL A 184 13.60 17.20 4.60
CA VAL A 184 13.02 17.79 3.38
C VAL A 184 13.93 17.57 2.17
N GLN A 185 15.24 17.73 2.33
CA GLN A 185 16.23 17.46 1.29
C GLN A 185 16.24 15.98 0.91
N LEU A 186 16.14 15.07 1.89
CA LEU A 186 16.09 13.64 1.65
C LEU A 186 14.84 13.24 0.88
N LEU A 187 13.66 13.72 1.28
CA LEU A 187 12.40 13.51 0.56
C LEU A 187 12.48 14.07 -0.86
N THR A 188 13.05 15.26 -1.04
CA THR A 188 13.18 15.91 -2.35
C THR A 188 14.15 15.18 -3.28
N SER A 189 15.27 14.68 -2.76
CA SER A 189 16.32 14.04 -3.56
C SER A 189 16.06 12.56 -3.83
N ARG A 190 15.49 11.83 -2.86
CA ARG A 190 15.33 10.37 -2.95
C ARG A 190 13.89 9.91 -3.19
N ALA A 191 12.88 10.68 -2.80
CA ALA A 191 11.47 10.32 -2.99
C ALA A 191 10.89 10.88 -4.31
N VAL A 192 11.70 10.94 -5.38
CA VAL A 192 11.30 11.52 -6.68
C VAL A 192 10.07 10.83 -7.25
N HIS A 193 10.03 9.49 -7.24
CA HIS A 193 8.88 8.73 -7.71
C HIS A 193 7.62 8.98 -6.88
N LEU A 194 7.76 9.14 -5.55
CA LEU A 194 6.63 9.47 -4.70
C LEU A 194 6.10 10.87 -5.01
N LYS A 195 6.99 11.84 -5.25
CA LYS A 195 6.62 13.19 -5.69
C LYS A 195 5.87 13.17 -7.03
N GLU A 196 6.37 12.43 -8.01
CA GLU A 196 5.72 12.26 -9.31
C GLU A 196 4.32 11.63 -9.15
N GLN A 197 4.21 10.60 -8.31
CA GLN A 197 2.93 9.95 -8.02
C GLN A 197 1.93 10.91 -7.37
N ILE A 198 2.33 11.63 -6.32
CA ILE A 198 1.47 12.62 -5.65
C ILE A 198 1.04 13.72 -6.63
N THR A 199 1.94 14.14 -7.53
CA THR A 199 1.64 15.15 -8.56
C THR A 199 0.62 14.64 -9.58
N ALA A 200 0.72 13.37 -9.99
CA ALA A 200 -0.23 12.75 -10.90
C ALA A 200 -1.61 12.54 -10.24
N GLU A 201 -1.65 12.03 -9.01
CA GLU A 201 -2.89 11.85 -8.24
C GLU A 201 -3.58 13.21 -7.95
N ARG A 202 -2.80 14.29 -7.79
CA ARG A 202 -3.32 15.65 -7.66
C ARG A 202 -4.12 16.08 -8.89
N SER A 203 -3.63 15.86 -10.11
CA SER A 203 -4.35 16.28 -11.32
C SER A 203 -5.73 15.61 -11.45
N GLU A 204 -5.85 14.37 -10.98
CA GLU A 204 -7.11 13.64 -10.94
C GLU A 204 -8.08 14.23 -9.89
N HIS A 205 -7.57 14.47 -8.67
CA HIS A 205 -8.39 15.02 -7.57
C HIS A 205 -8.80 16.49 -7.78
N VAL A 206 -7.94 17.32 -8.37
CA VAL A 206 -8.27 18.73 -8.69
C VAL A 206 -9.33 18.80 -9.79
N SER A 207 -9.30 17.89 -10.76
CA SER A 207 -10.31 17.82 -11.82
C SER A 207 -11.69 17.36 -11.31
N ALA A 208 -11.70 16.60 -10.21
CA ALA A 208 -12.93 16.10 -9.58
C ALA A 208 -13.57 17.07 -8.58
N LEU A 209 -12.87 18.12 -8.14
CA LEU A 209 -13.44 19.14 -7.27
C LEU A 209 -14.40 20.03 -8.07
N PRO A 210 -15.66 20.17 -7.66
CA PRO A 210 -16.60 21.07 -8.32
C PRO A 210 -16.01 22.49 -8.31
N SER A 211 -15.77 23.05 -9.49
CA SER A 211 -15.22 24.39 -9.69
C SER A 211 -15.94 25.39 -8.78
N SER A 212 -15.24 25.85 -7.74
CA SER A 212 -15.83 26.60 -6.63
C SER A 212 -16.15 28.06 -6.96
N TYR A 213 -16.09 28.43 -8.24
CA TYR A 213 -16.59 29.71 -8.71
C TYR A 213 -17.86 29.48 -9.53
N PRO A 214 -19.04 29.78 -8.98
CA PRO A 214 -20.20 30.01 -9.82
C PRO A 214 -19.86 31.24 -10.65
N THR A 215 -19.48 31.03 -11.90
CA THR A 215 -19.51 32.08 -12.91
C THR A 215 -20.91 32.69 -12.84
N PRO A 216 -21.05 34.01 -12.66
CA PRO A 216 -22.34 34.65 -12.45
C PRO A 216 -23.22 34.39 -13.66
N SER A 217 -24.12 33.41 -13.50
CA SER A 217 -25.12 33.07 -14.50
C SER A 217 -26.07 34.24 -14.63
N LYS A 218 -26.21 34.68 -15.87
CA LYS A 218 -27.00 35.83 -16.32
C LYS A 218 -28.39 35.79 -15.68
N SER A 219 -28.70 36.88 -15.00
CA SER A 219 -30.02 37.21 -14.44
C SER A 219 -31.17 36.86 -15.40
N PRO A 220 -32.25 36.21 -14.92
CA PRO A 220 -33.40 35.91 -15.74
C PRO A 220 -34.15 37.22 -16.07
N THR A 221 -34.16 37.58 -17.34
CA THR A 221 -34.94 38.70 -17.87
C THR A 221 -36.42 38.46 -17.60
N ARG A 222 -36.92 39.20 -16.59
CA ARG A 222 -38.31 39.45 -16.22
C ARG A 222 -39.20 39.61 -17.45
N ALA A 223 -40.03 38.61 -17.73
CA ALA A 223 -41.12 38.70 -18.70
C ALA A 223 -42.18 39.69 -18.18
N GLN A 224 -42.14 40.91 -18.70
CA GLN A 224 -43.23 41.88 -18.55
C GLN A 224 -44.44 41.41 -19.37
N ARG A 225 -45.51 40.99 -18.68
CA ARG A 225 -46.84 40.85 -19.29
C ARG A 225 -47.42 42.25 -19.51
N ALA A 226 -47.53 42.63 -20.79
CA ALA A 226 -48.29 43.78 -21.24
C ALA A 226 -49.80 43.46 -21.22
N THR A 227 -50.48 44.14 -20.29
CA THR A 227 -51.69 44.94 -20.46
C THR A 227 -52.82 44.48 -21.40
N LYS A 228 -54.02 44.32 -20.82
CA LYS A 228 -55.32 44.56 -21.47
C LYS A 228 -56.15 45.53 -20.58
N PRO A 229 -56.85 46.53 -21.14
CA PRO A 229 -57.51 47.57 -20.36
C PRO A 229 -59.03 47.34 -20.15
N GLU A 230 -59.47 47.68 -18.93
CA GLU A 230 -60.52 48.65 -18.58
C GLU A 230 -61.99 48.43 -19.03
N LYS A 231 -62.87 48.34 -18.01
CA LYS A 231 -64.24 48.91 -17.83
C LYS A 231 -65.04 48.02 -16.86
N LEU A 232 -65.85 48.43 -15.90
CA LEU A 232 -66.18 49.63 -15.11
C LEU A 232 -67.10 49.07 -13.97
N PRO A 233 -67.31 49.79 -12.86
CA PRO A 233 -67.91 49.32 -11.62
C PRO A 233 -69.41 49.60 -11.54
N THR A 234 -70.13 48.86 -10.70
CA THR A 234 -71.44 49.16 -10.08
C THR A 234 -71.83 47.91 -9.27
N HIS A 235 -72.53 47.89 -8.13
CA HIS A 235 -73.05 48.84 -7.15
C HIS A 235 -73.97 47.96 -6.27
N PHE A 236 -73.96 48.12 -4.94
CA PHE A 236 -75.04 47.74 -3.99
C PHE A 236 -75.31 46.23 -3.74
N ASP A 237 -75.81 45.76 -2.59
CA ASP A 237 -76.11 46.38 -1.29
C ASP A 237 -76.22 45.30 -0.21
N ALA A 238 -76.17 45.76 1.03
CA ALA A 238 -76.68 45.23 2.30
C ALA A 238 -77.37 43.85 2.40
N ASN A 239 -76.98 43.06 3.41
CA ASN A 239 -77.78 42.68 4.60
C ASN A 239 -77.03 41.58 5.41
N LYS A 240 -76.67 41.80 6.67
CA LYS A 240 -77.47 41.57 7.90
C LYS A 240 -77.98 40.13 8.03
N ASP A 241 -77.38 39.34 8.93
CA ASP A 241 -77.95 39.02 10.26
C ASP A 241 -77.33 37.77 10.92
N MET A 242 -77.21 37.87 12.26
CA MET A 242 -77.42 36.83 13.29
C MET A 242 -76.55 35.55 13.26
N THR A 243 -75.50 35.43 14.10
CA THR A 243 -75.49 34.93 15.52
C THR A 243 -75.68 33.40 15.65
N PRO A 244 -75.42 32.75 16.82
CA PRO A 244 -74.10 32.26 17.22
C PRO A 244 -74.12 30.80 17.75
N THR A 245 -72.99 30.34 18.30
CA THR A 245 -72.88 29.28 19.33
C THR A 245 -72.98 27.82 18.87
N ARG A 246 -71.88 27.06 19.00
CA ARG A 246 -71.71 26.09 20.10
C ARG A 246 -70.37 25.38 20.04
N SER A 247 -69.69 25.46 21.17
CA SER A 247 -68.59 24.64 21.66
C SER A 247 -68.93 23.15 21.64
N LEU A 248 -68.00 22.32 21.19
CA LEU A 248 -67.79 20.99 21.75
C LEU A 248 -66.30 20.64 21.72
N THR A 249 -65.75 20.60 22.91
CA THR A 249 -64.45 20.06 23.29
C THR A 249 -64.52 18.54 23.22
N LEU A 250 -63.72 17.89 22.37
CA LEU A 250 -63.42 16.47 22.48
C LEU A 250 -61.95 16.22 22.17
N LYS A 251 -61.20 15.97 23.26
CA LYS A 251 -59.85 15.39 23.24
C LYS A 251 -59.92 13.96 22.70
N ILE A 252 -59.29 13.73 21.56
CA ILE A 252 -58.89 12.40 21.09
C ILE A 252 -57.47 12.53 20.52
N PRO A 253 -56.42 12.04 21.19
CA PRO A 253 -55.15 11.78 20.53
C PRO A 253 -55.21 10.36 19.95
N ARG A 254 -55.51 10.25 18.65
CA ARG A 254 -55.23 9.04 17.88
C ARG A 254 -54.39 9.41 16.64
N LEU A 255 -53.29 8.69 16.57
CA LEU A 255 -52.34 8.57 15.46
C LEU A 255 -53.04 8.04 14.19
N SER A 256 -52.80 8.71 13.07
CA SER A 256 -52.79 8.18 11.69
C SER A 256 -52.58 9.37 10.74
N SER A 257 -51.46 9.45 10.02
CA SER A 257 -51.26 8.93 8.65
C SER A 257 -51.98 9.74 7.55
N ASP A 258 -51.20 9.99 6.50
CA ASP A 258 -51.55 10.31 5.11
C ASP A 258 -51.81 11.77 4.71
N ASN A 259 -50.91 12.29 3.86
CA ASN A 259 -51.21 12.64 2.46
C ASN A 259 -49.95 13.22 1.81
N SER A 260 -49.35 12.54 0.83
CA SER A 260 -49.79 12.39 -0.57
C SER A 260 -49.21 13.47 -1.48
N SER A 261 -48.69 12.97 -2.60
CA SER A 261 -48.89 13.50 -3.95
C SER A 261 -47.71 14.22 -4.61
N SER A 262 -47.10 13.45 -5.52
CA SER A 262 -47.04 13.75 -6.96
C SER A 262 -46.05 14.81 -7.45
N GLY A 263 -45.20 14.36 -8.40
CA GLY A 263 -44.91 15.17 -9.58
C GLY A 263 -43.46 15.15 -10.06
N SER A 264 -43.04 14.06 -10.71
CA SER A 264 -42.00 14.16 -11.74
C SER A 264 -42.46 15.09 -12.86
N PRO A 265 -41.53 15.71 -13.60
CA PRO A 265 -41.55 15.39 -15.03
C PRO A 265 -40.17 15.17 -15.65
N VAL A 266 -40.20 14.18 -16.54
CA VAL A 266 -39.26 13.85 -17.62
C VAL A 266 -39.42 14.84 -18.77
N THR A 267 -38.31 15.23 -19.43
CA THR A 267 -38.15 15.42 -20.90
C THR A 267 -36.67 15.76 -21.19
N ARG A 268 -35.85 14.92 -21.83
CA ARG A 268 -35.69 14.59 -23.27
C ARG A 268 -35.10 15.71 -24.16
N THR A 269 -33.91 15.47 -24.72
CA THR A 269 -33.49 15.67 -26.15
C THR A 269 -32.06 15.12 -26.36
N SER A 270 -31.90 13.94 -26.99
CA SER A 270 -31.59 13.70 -28.43
C SER A 270 -30.16 14.10 -28.84
N GLU A 271 -29.23 13.14 -28.99
CA GLU A 271 -28.82 12.49 -30.28
C GLU A 271 -28.17 13.48 -31.28
N ALA A 272 -27.04 13.19 -31.94
CA ALA A 272 -26.87 12.10 -32.92
C ALA A 272 -25.40 11.99 -33.44
N PRO A 273 -25.10 10.96 -34.28
CA PRO A 273 -23.81 10.24 -34.35
C PRO A 273 -23.16 10.22 -35.75
N VAL A 274 -21.98 9.59 -35.90
CA VAL A 274 -21.48 9.01 -37.17
C VAL A 274 -20.82 7.63 -36.90
N PRO A 275 -20.93 6.64 -37.82
CA PRO A 275 -20.80 5.21 -37.55
C PRO A 275 -19.51 4.59 -38.12
N VAL A 276 -19.31 3.29 -37.85
CA VAL A 276 -18.97 2.20 -38.83
C VAL A 276 -18.16 1.10 -38.11
N ALA A 277 -18.59 -0.13 -38.37
CA ALA A 277 -17.91 -1.39 -38.03
C ALA A 277 -17.60 -2.14 -39.37
N PRO A 278 -17.18 -3.42 -39.38
CA PRO A 278 -15.78 -3.85 -39.32
C PRO A 278 -15.41 -4.84 -40.47
N LEU A 279 -14.14 -5.03 -40.82
CA LEU A 279 -13.62 -6.38 -41.18
C LEU A 279 -12.09 -6.46 -41.32
N GLN A 280 -11.66 -7.71 -41.15
CA GLN A 280 -10.33 -8.29 -41.02
C GLN A 280 -9.43 -8.04 -42.24
N VAL A 281 -8.10 -8.01 -42.01
CA VAL A 281 -7.07 -8.14 -43.04
C VAL A 281 -6.18 -9.33 -42.66
N LEU A 282 -6.18 -10.34 -43.52
CA LEU A 282 -5.04 -11.21 -43.78
C LEU A 282 -4.62 -10.94 -45.24
N GLU A 283 -3.39 -10.45 -45.37
CA GLU A 283 -2.47 -10.44 -46.52
C GLU A 283 -2.82 -9.70 -47.85
N ASP A 284 -1.83 -8.92 -48.28
CA ASP A 284 -1.64 -8.06 -49.48
C ASP A 284 -1.84 -8.75 -50.87
N PRO A 285 -1.77 -8.04 -52.03
CA PRO A 285 -1.71 -6.59 -52.30
C PRO A 285 -2.71 -6.10 -53.39
N GLN A 286 -2.68 -4.77 -53.63
CA GLN A 286 -3.07 -4.10 -54.88
C GLN A 286 -4.56 -3.76 -55.08
N GLU A 287 -5.00 -2.56 -54.69
CA GLU A 287 -6.00 -1.75 -55.43
C GLU A 287 -5.91 -0.26 -55.06
N ASP A 288 -5.32 0.53 -55.97
CA ASP A 288 -5.54 1.96 -56.10
C ASP A 288 -6.99 2.21 -56.55
N GLY A 289 -7.90 2.62 -55.66
CA GLY A 289 -9.28 2.89 -56.11
C GLY A 289 -10.28 3.56 -55.18
N TYR A 290 -10.03 3.69 -53.87
CA TYR A 290 -11.10 4.04 -52.92
C TYR A 290 -11.09 5.48 -52.34
N VAL A 291 -10.14 6.33 -52.72
CA VAL A 291 -10.04 7.71 -52.19
C VAL A 291 -10.96 8.71 -52.92
N ASP A 292 -11.61 8.32 -54.02
CA ASP A 292 -12.42 9.25 -54.82
C ASP A 292 -13.91 9.33 -54.44
N MET A 293 -14.44 8.40 -53.64
CA MET A 293 -15.88 8.43 -53.26
C MET A 293 -16.21 9.42 -52.12
N LEU A 294 -15.25 9.79 -51.27
CA LEU A 294 -15.47 10.72 -50.15
C LEU A 294 -15.30 12.20 -50.52
N LYS A 295 -14.75 12.51 -51.70
CA LYS A 295 -14.70 13.89 -52.23
C LYS A 295 -16.03 14.35 -52.84
N ILE A 296 -16.99 13.45 -53.09
CA ILE A 296 -18.26 13.81 -53.72
C ILE A 296 -19.22 14.50 -52.72
N TYR A 297 -19.15 14.20 -51.42
CA TYR A 297 -20.05 14.81 -50.42
C TYR A 297 -19.66 16.24 -49.98
N GLY A 298 -18.40 16.63 -50.16
CA GLY A 298 -17.91 18.00 -49.88
C GLY A 298 -18.41 19.06 -50.88
N THR A 299 -19.00 18.66 -52.01
CA THR A 299 -19.56 19.58 -53.01
C THR A 299 -21.06 19.85 -52.83
N SER A 300 -21.73 19.12 -51.92
CA SER A 300 -23.18 19.20 -51.71
C SER A 300 -23.68 20.51 -51.08
N PHE A 301 -22.79 21.26 -50.42
CA PHE A 301 -23.12 22.57 -49.86
C PHE A 301 -23.52 23.57 -50.97
N THR A 302 -22.81 23.52 -52.11
CA THR A 302 -23.15 24.36 -53.27
C THR A 302 -24.47 23.95 -53.93
N ALA A 303 -24.84 22.67 -53.88
CA ALA A 303 -26.10 22.19 -54.45
C ALA A 303 -27.31 22.62 -53.61
N ARG A 304 -27.18 22.58 -52.28
CA ARG A 304 -28.24 23.01 -51.35
C ARG A 304 -28.44 24.53 -51.38
N ASP A 305 -27.36 25.30 -51.41
CA ASP A 305 -27.42 26.75 -51.57
C ASP A 305 -27.94 27.16 -52.94
N LYS A 306 -27.55 26.46 -54.02
CA LYS A 306 -28.12 26.68 -55.37
C LYS A 306 -29.62 26.37 -55.40
N LEU A 307 -30.08 25.31 -54.74
CA LEU A 307 -31.49 24.92 -54.70
C LEU A 307 -32.34 25.94 -53.91
N LEU A 308 -31.81 26.44 -52.78
CA LEU A 308 -32.47 27.51 -52.02
C LEU A 308 -32.47 28.83 -52.77
N TYR A 309 -31.37 29.17 -53.44
CA TYR A 309 -31.28 30.38 -54.28
C TYR A 309 -32.23 30.31 -55.49
N THR A 310 -32.34 29.15 -56.15
CA THR A 310 -33.30 28.94 -57.26
C THR A 310 -34.75 28.96 -56.77
N LEU A 311 -35.06 28.39 -55.60
CA LEU A 311 -36.40 28.49 -55.02
C LEU A 311 -36.76 29.94 -54.66
N GLN A 312 -35.82 30.69 -54.10
CA GLN A 312 -36.00 32.10 -53.74
C GLN A 312 -36.19 32.98 -54.99
N THR A 313 -35.39 32.76 -56.05
CA THR A 313 -35.55 33.48 -57.32
C THR A 313 -36.83 33.10 -58.05
N TYR A 314 -37.23 31.82 -58.04
CA TYR A 314 -38.51 31.36 -58.60
C TYR A 314 -39.71 32.03 -57.91
N LEU A 315 -39.72 32.05 -56.57
CA LEU A 315 -40.79 32.69 -55.79
C LEU A 315 -40.83 34.21 -56.04
N ARG A 316 -39.67 34.86 -56.12
CA ARG A 316 -39.55 36.30 -56.43
C ARG A 316 -40.04 36.62 -57.85
N GLY A 317 -39.73 35.78 -58.83
CA GLY A 317 -40.21 35.93 -60.21
C GLY A 317 -41.73 35.78 -60.33
N LYS A 318 -42.31 34.78 -59.66
CA LYS A 318 -43.75 34.54 -59.65
C LYS A 318 -44.55 35.69 -59.00
N MET A 319 -43.94 36.38 -58.03
CA MET A 319 -44.51 37.57 -57.38
C MET A 319 -44.45 38.83 -58.24
N ALA A 320 -43.45 38.97 -59.11
CA ALA A 320 -43.33 40.13 -59.99
C ALA A 320 -44.37 40.11 -61.13
N GLY A 321 -44.77 38.93 -61.60
CA GLY A 321 -45.73 38.75 -62.70
C GLY A 321 -47.21 38.93 -62.35
N THR A 322 -47.57 39.06 -61.06
CA THR A 322 -48.97 39.15 -60.61
C THR A 322 -49.40 40.56 -60.18
N ARG A 323 -48.57 41.59 -60.44
CA ARG A 323 -48.81 42.98 -60.00
C ARG A 323 -49.84 43.77 -60.82
N THR A 324 -50.32 43.26 -61.94
CA THR A 324 -51.38 43.94 -62.71
C THR A 324 -52.71 43.24 -62.51
N SER A 325 -53.57 43.85 -61.70
CA SER A 325 -54.97 43.50 -61.48
C SER A 325 -55.24 42.30 -60.56
N LEU A 326 -55.33 42.55 -59.25
CA LEU A 326 -56.42 42.08 -58.38
C LEU A 326 -56.15 42.49 -56.91
N LYS A 327 -57.04 43.33 -56.35
CA LYS A 327 -57.11 43.63 -54.91
C LYS A 327 -57.65 42.41 -54.17
N CYS A 328 -56.81 41.38 -53.97
CA CYS A 328 -57.20 40.16 -53.29
C CYS A 328 -56.55 40.10 -51.89
N PRO A 329 -57.30 39.96 -50.78
CA PRO A 329 -56.78 39.91 -49.40
C PRO A 329 -55.80 38.76 -49.13
N CYS A 330 -55.66 37.81 -50.05
CA CYS A 330 -54.79 36.64 -49.94
C CYS A 330 -53.29 36.98 -49.90
N LEU A 331 -52.87 38.15 -50.42
CA LEU A 331 -51.46 38.53 -50.53
C LEU A 331 -50.83 38.95 -49.19
N LEU A 332 -51.62 39.40 -48.21
CA LEU A 332 -51.14 39.76 -46.87
C LEU A 332 -50.65 38.54 -46.07
N ASN A 333 -51.17 37.34 -46.36
CA ASN A 333 -50.69 36.11 -45.73
C ASN A 333 -49.35 35.65 -46.29
N LEU A 334 -49.01 36.00 -47.53
CA LEU A 334 -47.79 35.52 -48.19
C LEU A 334 -46.54 36.21 -47.63
N ASP A 335 -46.63 37.50 -47.32
CA ASP A 335 -45.53 38.26 -46.72
C ASP A 335 -45.20 37.74 -45.31
N ARG A 336 -46.24 37.34 -44.56
CA ARG A 336 -46.10 36.70 -43.25
C ARG A 336 -45.47 35.31 -43.35
N ILE A 337 -45.81 34.53 -44.39
CA ILE A 337 -45.18 33.23 -44.68
C ILE A 337 -43.69 33.42 -45.03
N LEU A 338 -43.33 34.44 -45.79
CA LEU A 338 -41.93 34.74 -46.12
C LEU A 338 -41.14 35.19 -44.89
N GLN A 339 -41.71 36.02 -44.02
CA GLN A 339 -41.09 36.41 -42.75
C GLN A 339 -40.88 35.20 -41.82
N LEU A 340 -41.88 34.32 -41.70
CA LEU A 340 -41.75 33.08 -40.93
C LEU A 340 -40.70 32.13 -41.53
N GLY A 341 -40.64 32.03 -42.86
CA GLY A 341 -39.62 31.26 -43.56
C GLY A 341 -38.20 31.78 -43.30
N SER A 342 -38.01 33.10 -43.32
CA SER A 342 -36.72 33.72 -42.99
C SER A 342 -36.31 33.47 -41.54
N LEU A 343 -37.25 33.57 -40.60
CA LEU A 343 -36.97 33.31 -39.18
C LEU A 343 -36.62 31.83 -38.92
N LEU A 344 -37.37 30.90 -39.53
CA LEU A 344 -37.07 29.47 -39.46
C LEU A 344 -35.71 29.15 -40.08
N TYR A 345 -35.37 29.76 -41.21
CA TYR A 345 -34.07 29.59 -41.84
C TYR A 345 -32.93 30.10 -40.95
N SER A 346 -33.06 31.30 -40.38
CA SER A 346 -32.05 31.83 -39.45
C SER A 346 -31.91 30.99 -38.18
N ALA A 347 -33.01 30.41 -37.67
CA ALA A 347 -32.97 29.52 -36.52
C ALA A 347 -32.25 28.19 -36.86
N LEU A 348 -32.58 27.56 -37.99
CA LEU A 348 -31.92 26.34 -38.46
C LEU A 348 -30.44 26.55 -38.77
N LYS A 349 -30.08 27.69 -39.37
CA LYS A 349 -28.68 28.03 -39.63
C LYS A 349 -27.88 28.15 -38.33
N ARG A 350 -28.44 28.81 -37.30
CA ARG A 350 -27.79 28.94 -35.99
C ARG A 350 -27.63 27.59 -35.29
N ASP A 351 -28.66 26.74 -35.32
CA ASP A 351 -28.60 25.39 -34.74
C ASP A 351 -27.52 24.53 -35.43
N LEU A 352 -27.39 24.65 -36.76
CA LEU A 352 -26.36 23.94 -37.53
C LEU A 352 -24.95 24.44 -37.21
N GLU A 353 -24.74 25.77 -37.10
CA GLU A 353 -23.47 26.37 -36.69
C GLU A 353 -23.10 25.96 -35.25
N GLU A 354 -24.06 25.87 -34.33
CA GLU A 354 -23.85 25.39 -32.96
C GLU A 354 -23.44 23.90 -32.96
N LYS A 355 -24.11 23.05 -33.75
CA LYS A 355 -23.76 21.63 -33.88
C LYS A 355 -22.37 21.43 -34.48
N GLU A 356 -21.99 22.22 -35.48
CA GLU A 356 -20.65 22.18 -36.08
C GLU A 356 -19.57 22.60 -35.07
N ALA A 357 -19.82 23.64 -34.27
CA ALA A 357 -18.95 24.02 -33.15
C ALA A 357 -18.83 22.91 -32.10
N THR A 358 -19.92 22.21 -31.75
CA THR A 358 -19.83 21.07 -30.82
C THR A 358 -19.07 19.88 -31.39
N LEU A 359 -19.18 19.63 -32.70
CA LEU A 359 -18.48 18.55 -33.39
C LEU A 359 -16.97 18.81 -33.47
N THR A 360 -16.57 20.06 -33.74
CA THR A 360 -15.14 20.44 -33.73
C THR A 360 -14.52 20.28 -32.35
N VAL A 361 -15.21 20.68 -31.27
CA VAL A 361 -14.76 20.45 -29.88
C VAL A 361 -14.67 18.95 -29.56
N ALA A 362 -15.64 18.15 -30.02
CA ALA A 362 -15.61 16.69 -29.83
C ALA A 362 -14.41 16.05 -30.55
N ASN A 363 -14.08 16.50 -31.76
CA ASN A 363 -12.92 16.01 -32.51
C ASN A 363 -11.60 16.40 -31.84
N THR A 364 -11.45 17.64 -31.35
CA THR A 364 -10.23 18.02 -30.61
C THR A 364 -10.06 17.22 -29.32
N ASN A 365 -11.17 16.90 -28.64
CA ASN A 365 -11.13 16.03 -27.46
C ASN A 365 -10.74 14.60 -27.82
N ALA A 366 -11.20 14.07 -28.95
CA ALA A 366 -10.80 12.75 -29.43
C ALA A 366 -9.31 12.69 -29.79
N GLU A 367 -8.77 13.73 -30.43
CA GLU A 367 -7.33 13.84 -30.72
C GLU A 367 -6.48 13.91 -29.43
N ASN A 368 -6.94 14.66 -28.43
CA ASN A 368 -6.27 14.72 -27.13
C ASN A 368 -6.26 13.35 -26.43
N LEU A 369 -7.39 12.63 -26.41
CA LEU A 369 -7.46 11.28 -25.85
C LEU A 369 -6.56 10.29 -26.61
N GLN A 370 -6.47 10.41 -27.93
CA GLN A 370 -5.56 9.59 -28.74
C GLN A 370 -4.08 9.85 -28.40
N ALA A 371 -3.72 11.11 -28.14
CA ALA A 371 -2.38 11.49 -27.70
C ALA A 371 -2.06 10.95 -26.30
N GLU A 372 -3.02 10.99 -25.36
CA GLU A 372 -2.87 10.41 -24.03
C GLU A 372 -2.69 8.88 -24.07
N LEU A 373 -3.50 8.18 -24.88
CA LEU A 373 -3.35 6.73 -25.08
C LEU A 373 -1.97 6.37 -25.65
N SER A 374 -1.48 7.15 -26.63
CA SER A 374 -0.15 6.95 -27.21
C SER A 374 0.97 7.18 -26.18
N SER A 375 0.80 8.17 -25.29
CA SER A 375 1.71 8.44 -24.18
C SER A 375 1.74 7.32 -23.14
N LEU A 376 0.56 6.79 -22.78
CA LEU A 376 0.42 5.66 -21.86
C LEU A 376 1.03 4.37 -22.44
N GLU A 377 0.81 4.09 -23.71
CA GLU A 377 1.40 2.92 -24.39
C GLU A 377 2.93 2.99 -24.37
N LYS A 378 3.51 4.19 -24.61
CA LYS A 378 4.95 4.40 -24.51
C LYS A 378 5.48 4.19 -23.09
N ARG A 379 4.76 4.66 -22.07
CA ARG A 379 5.11 4.44 -20.66
C ARG A 379 5.05 2.95 -20.28
N LEU A 380 4.06 2.22 -20.76
CA LEU A 380 3.93 0.77 -20.54
C LEU A 380 5.14 0.03 -21.15
N LYS A 381 5.49 0.32 -22.41
CA LYS A 381 6.67 -0.26 -23.07
C LYS A 381 7.97 0.03 -22.31
N ASN A 382 8.13 1.25 -21.79
CA ASN A 382 9.28 1.57 -20.95
C ASN A 382 9.30 0.73 -19.66
N LYS A 383 8.14 0.55 -19.00
CA LYS A 383 8.05 -0.28 -17.78
C LYS A 383 8.33 -1.76 -18.06
N ASP A 384 7.90 -2.29 -19.19
CA ASP A 384 8.23 -3.65 -19.61
C ASP A 384 9.75 -3.81 -19.83
N SER A 385 10.41 -2.78 -20.39
CA SER A 385 11.87 -2.79 -20.55
C SER A 385 12.63 -2.71 -19.21
N GLU A 386 12.12 -1.92 -18.25
CA GLU A 386 12.67 -1.87 -16.89
C GLU A 386 12.49 -3.22 -16.16
N LEU A 387 11.32 -3.86 -16.32
CA LEU A 387 11.04 -5.18 -15.75
C LEU A 387 11.96 -6.26 -16.34
N ALA A 388 12.20 -6.22 -17.65
CA ALA A 388 13.13 -7.12 -18.30
C ALA A 388 14.56 -6.93 -17.76
N ALA A 389 15.02 -5.69 -17.61
CA ALA A 389 16.33 -5.38 -17.05
C ALA A 389 16.46 -5.86 -15.59
N ALA A 390 15.44 -5.61 -14.75
CA ALA A 390 15.40 -6.08 -13.37
C ALA A 390 15.43 -7.62 -13.29
N THR A 391 14.71 -8.30 -14.19
CA THR A 391 14.74 -9.77 -14.29
C THR A 391 16.13 -10.28 -14.61
N THR A 392 16.83 -9.64 -15.56
CA THR A 392 18.24 -9.97 -15.86
C THR A 392 19.13 -9.80 -14.65
N THR A 393 19.03 -8.67 -13.92
CA THR A 393 19.81 -8.44 -12.69
C THR A 393 19.55 -9.50 -11.63
N ILE A 394 18.30 -9.90 -11.43
CA ILE A 394 17.93 -10.97 -10.48
C ILE A 394 18.60 -12.29 -10.89
N THR A 395 18.55 -12.65 -12.18
CA THR A 395 19.20 -13.89 -12.66
C THR A 395 20.71 -13.85 -12.51
N THR A 396 21.36 -12.69 -12.72
CA THR A 396 22.79 -12.51 -12.49
C THR A 396 23.14 -12.71 -11.01
N LEU A 397 22.40 -12.05 -10.10
CA LEU A 397 22.63 -12.20 -8.66
C LEU A 397 22.40 -13.64 -8.18
N GLN A 398 21.40 -14.34 -8.73
CA GLN A 398 21.19 -15.75 -8.44
C GLN A 398 22.38 -16.61 -8.87
N SER A 399 22.95 -16.36 -10.06
CA SER A 399 24.14 -17.05 -10.54
C SER A 399 25.38 -16.75 -9.67
N GLU A 400 25.57 -15.51 -9.22
CA GLU A 400 26.66 -15.13 -8.32
C GLU A 400 26.54 -15.81 -6.96
N ILE A 401 25.33 -15.88 -6.40
CA ILE A 401 25.07 -16.58 -5.13
C ILE A 401 25.38 -18.07 -5.27
N GLN A 402 24.96 -18.71 -6.36
CA GLN A 402 25.27 -20.12 -6.65
C GLN A 402 26.79 -20.36 -6.81
N GLN A 403 27.48 -19.43 -7.48
CA GLN A 403 28.93 -19.51 -7.63
C GLN A 403 29.64 -19.37 -6.28
N GLN A 404 29.21 -18.43 -5.44
CA GLN A 404 29.75 -18.28 -4.09
C GLN A 404 29.48 -19.50 -3.22
N SER A 405 28.27 -20.06 -3.25
CA SER A 405 27.95 -21.27 -2.48
C SER A 405 28.82 -22.46 -2.90
N PHE A 406 29.08 -22.61 -4.21
CA PHE A 406 29.99 -23.65 -4.71
C PHE A 406 31.42 -23.44 -4.22
N LYS A 407 31.92 -22.19 -4.25
CA LYS A 407 33.26 -21.86 -3.74
C LYS A 407 33.38 -22.16 -2.24
N TYR A 408 32.37 -21.81 -1.44
CA TYR A 408 32.35 -22.11 -0.01
C TYR A 408 32.31 -23.63 0.26
N GLN A 409 31.54 -24.40 -0.52
CA GLN A 409 31.56 -25.86 -0.41
C GLN A 409 32.94 -26.45 -0.72
N GLN A 410 33.65 -25.92 -1.72
CA GLN A 410 35.01 -26.35 -2.06
C GLN A 410 36.03 -26.01 -0.97
N GLU A 411 35.97 -24.80 -0.42
CA GLU A 411 36.82 -24.37 0.70
C GLU A 411 36.57 -25.22 1.95
N PHE A 412 35.30 -25.51 2.25
CA PHE A 412 34.91 -26.37 3.36
C PHE A 412 35.43 -27.80 3.20
N ALA A 413 35.30 -28.40 2.00
CA ALA A 413 35.86 -29.72 1.71
C ALA A 413 37.40 -29.75 1.87
N THR A 414 38.08 -28.68 1.44
CA THR A 414 39.54 -28.55 1.59
C THR A 414 39.96 -28.46 3.06
N LEU A 415 39.23 -27.68 3.86
CA LEU A 415 39.48 -27.57 5.31
C LEU A 415 39.21 -28.89 6.03
N LYS A 416 38.15 -29.61 5.64
CA LYS A 416 37.83 -30.94 6.18
C LYS A 416 38.97 -31.93 5.91
N ASN A 417 39.47 -32.00 4.68
CA ASN A 417 40.59 -32.89 4.34
C ASN A 417 41.86 -32.54 5.14
N LYS A 418 42.18 -31.25 5.29
CA LYS A 418 43.32 -30.82 6.12
C LYS A 418 43.18 -31.20 7.59
N LEU A 419 41.95 -31.15 8.12
CA LEU A 419 41.67 -31.56 9.49
C LEU A 419 41.85 -33.08 9.67
N GLU A 420 41.36 -33.87 8.72
CA GLU A 420 41.55 -35.33 8.70
C GLU A 420 43.03 -35.72 8.58
N ASP A 421 43.80 -35.04 7.72
CA ASP A 421 45.24 -35.26 7.59
C ASP A 421 45.99 -34.90 8.89
N ALA A 422 45.63 -33.78 9.53
CA ALA A 422 46.20 -33.40 10.83
C ALA A 422 45.87 -34.40 11.94
N GLN A 423 44.66 -34.96 11.94
CA GLN A 423 44.27 -36.01 12.89
C GLN A 423 45.09 -37.29 12.67
N ARG A 424 45.24 -37.75 11.42
CA ARG A 424 46.09 -38.92 11.11
C ARG A 424 47.55 -38.70 11.47
N SER A 425 48.06 -37.48 11.30
CA SER A 425 49.42 -37.13 11.73
C SER A 425 49.58 -37.16 13.26
N LYS A 426 48.55 -36.75 14.02
CA LYS A 426 48.57 -36.87 15.49
C LYS A 426 48.55 -38.33 15.93
N GLU A 427 47.71 -39.17 15.32
CA GLU A 427 47.66 -40.61 15.60
C GLU A 427 49.00 -41.31 15.34
N THR A 428 49.65 -41.02 14.21
CA THR A 428 50.97 -41.60 13.88
C THR A 428 52.09 -41.13 14.80
N CYS A 429 52.08 -39.88 15.27
CA CYS A 429 53.02 -39.42 16.29
C CYS A 429 52.78 -40.10 17.65
N GLN A 430 51.52 -40.31 18.03
CA GLN A 430 51.16 -40.98 19.28
C GLN A 430 51.56 -42.46 19.27
N GLU A 431 51.37 -43.14 18.14
CA GLU A 431 51.79 -44.54 17.95
C GLU A 431 53.32 -44.72 18.01
N ARG A 432 54.09 -43.73 17.51
CA ARG A 432 55.56 -43.68 17.69
C ARG A 432 55.99 -43.52 19.15
N GLN A 433 55.33 -42.63 19.90
CA GLN A 433 55.67 -42.43 21.33
C GLN A 433 55.37 -43.69 22.16
N VAL A 434 54.27 -44.39 21.88
CA VAL A 434 53.91 -45.64 22.57
C VAL A 434 54.90 -46.77 22.23
N SER A 435 55.33 -46.87 20.97
CA SER A 435 56.32 -47.88 20.56
C SER A 435 57.74 -47.58 21.05
N GLU A 436 58.12 -46.32 21.21
CA GLU A 436 59.40 -45.91 21.78
C GLU A 436 59.45 -46.11 23.31
N ALA A 437 58.35 -45.81 24.02
CA ALA A 437 58.24 -46.08 25.46
C ALA A 437 58.22 -47.59 25.81
N ALA A 438 57.72 -48.45 24.91
CA ALA A 438 57.70 -49.90 25.11
C ALA A 438 59.08 -50.56 24.95
N VAL A 439 60.08 -49.88 24.37
CA VAL A 439 61.44 -50.43 24.16
C VAL A 439 62.39 -50.11 25.32
N GLN A 440 62.00 -49.24 26.27
CA GLN A 440 62.90 -48.83 27.37
C GLN A 440 62.82 -49.59 28.72
N PRO A 441 61.90 -50.55 29.02
CA PRO A 441 61.98 -51.32 30.26
C PRO A 441 62.52 -52.76 29.99
N LEU A 442 63.76 -52.90 29.53
CA LEU A 442 64.43 -54.21 29.48
C LEU A 442 65.96 -54.15 29.71
N VAL A 443 66.45 -53.23 30.55
CA VAL A 443 67.88 -53.17 30.91
C VAL A 443 68.16 -53.14 32.43
N GLU A 444 67.17 -52.96 33.30
CA GLU A 444 67.44 -52.87 34.76
C GLU A 444 66.81 -54.00 35.58
N MET A 445 67.22 -55.26 35.36
CA MET A 445 67.02 -56.35 36.33
C MET A 445 68.10 -57.44 36.14
N SER A 446 69.36 -57.17 36.53
CA SER A 446 70.38 -58.21 36.78
C SER A 446 71.60 -57.62 37.51
N GLY A 447 71.59 -57.66 38.83
CA GLY A 447 72.78 -57.32 39.63
C GLY A 447 72.53 -57.30 41.13
N VAL A 448 72.31 -58.49 41.73
CA VAL A 448 72.35 -58.68 43.18
C VAL A 448 73.72 -59.23 43.59
N GLU A 449 74.23 -58.63 44.65
CA GLU A 449 75.47 -58.82 45.43
C GLU A 449 75.92 -60.26 45.67
N ILE A 450 77.25 -60.51 45.70
CA ILE A 450 77.97 -61.17 46.81
C ILE A 450 79.42 -60.66 46.84
N ALA A 451 79.87 -60.17 48.00
CA ALA A 451 81.27 -59.86 48.33
C ALA A 451 82.03 -61.12 48.78
N ASN A 452 83.30 -61.31 48.38
CA ASN A 452 84.33 -61.82 49.30
C ASN A 452 85.78 -61.71 48.77
N ASP A 453 86.65 -61.37 49.73
CA ASP A 453 88.09 -61.68 49.88
C ASP A 453 89.20 -61.08 48.97
N GLN A 454 89.96 -60.19 49.62
CA GLN A 454 91.43 -60.12 49.77
C GLN A 454 92.34 -60.71 48.67
N GLN A 455 93.25 -59.88 48.10
CA GLN A 455 94.69 -59.92 48.37
C GLN A 455 95.51 -59.07 47.35
N ILE A 456 96.38 -58.22 47.91
CA ILE A 456 97.81 -58.05 47.58
C ILE A 456 98.19 -57.43 46.21
N GLU A 457 98.58 -56.15 46.28
CA GLU A 457 99.91 -55.62 45.90
C GLU A 457 100.35 -55.74 44.43
N THR A 458 100.45 -54.60 43.71
CA THR A 458 101.72 -53.98 43.25
C THR A 458 101.44 -52.76 42.37
N ASP A 459 101.98 -51.61 42.82
CA ASP A 459 102.25 -50.39 42.04
C ASP A 459 103.51 -50.68 41.17
N PRO A 460 103.75 -50.07 39.98
CA PRO A 460 104.22 -48.68 40.00
C PRO A 460 103.83 -47.78 38.79
N THR A 461 103.78 -46.48 39.09
CA THR A 461 104.33 -45.34 38.31
C THR A 461 103.56 -44.69 37.15
N LEU A 462 103.12 -43.45 37.46
CA LEU A 462 103.37 -42.18 36.74
C LEU A 462 103.14 -42.11 35.22
N GLN A 463 102.03 -41.46 34.83
CA GLN A 463 101.98 -40.24 33.98
C GLN A 463 100.59 -40.13 33.33
N SER A 464 99.71 -39.23 33.82
CA SER A 464 98.81 -38.42 32.97
C SER A 464 97.91 -37.50 33.83
N SER A 465 98.52 -36.67 34.68
CA SER A 465 97.80 -35.59 35.36
C SER A 465 97.71 -34.36 34.45
N ARG A 466 96.93 -34.44 33.36
CA ARG A 466 96.47 -33.24 32.63
C ARG A 466 95.33 -33.42 31.61
N SER A 467 94.55 -34.49 31.67
CA SER A 467 93.45 -34.73 30.70
C SER A 467 92.05 -34.84 31.34
N GLY A 468 91.93 -35.18 32.63
CA GLY A 468 90.62 -35.39 33.26
C GLY A 468 89.86 -34.13 33.72
N GLN A 469 90.53 -32.97 33.80
CA GLN A 469 89.88 -31.73 34.29
C GLN A 469 89.25 -30.89 33.16
N GLU A 470 89.59 -31.17 31.90
CA GLU A 470 89.01 -30.53 30.72
C GLU A 470 87.78 -31.31 30.21
N GLU A 471 87.78 -32.65 30.31
CA GLU A 471 86.59 -33.48 30.02
C GLU A 471 85.45 -33.27 31.02
N ALA A 472 85.76 -33.08 32.31
CA ALA A 472 84.73 -32.78 33.32
C ALA A 472 84.07 -31.40 33.10
N ARG A 473 84.80 -30.42 32.54
CA ARG A 473 84.23 -29.12 32.17
C ARG A 473 83.45 -29.17 30.85
N HIS A 474 83.90 -29.97 29.88
CA HIS A 474 83.15 -30.18 28.63
C HIS A 474 81.84 -30.94 28.85
N LEU A 475 81.80 -31.93 29.74
CA LEU A 475 80.57 -32.66 30.08
C LEU A 475 79.56 -31.79 30.86
N SER A 476 80.03 -30.88 31.71
CA SER A 476 79.15 -29.96 32.44
C SER A 476 78.57 -28.84 31.55
N LEU A 477 79.33 -28.38 30.55
CA LEU A 477 78.83 -27.43 29.53
C LEU A 477 77.87 -28.10 28.53
N ARG A 478 78.08 -29.39 28.22
CA ARG A 478 77.22 -30.14 27.29
C ARG A 478 75.87 -30.51 27.91
N ARG A 479 75.80 -30.74 29.24
CA ARG A 479 74.54 -30.93 29.96
C ARG A 479 73.72 -29.63 30.05
N HIS A 480 74.36 -28.48 30.29
CA HIS A 480 73.64 -27.21 30.31
C HIS A 480 73.19 -26.68 28.94
N GLY A 481 73.82 -27.10 27.84
CA GLY A 481 73.31 -26.79 26.49
C GLY A 481 72.05 -27.59 26.12
N SER A 482 71.97 -28.85 26.57
CA SER A 482 70.83 -29.74 26.34
C SER A 482 69.54 -29.25 27.01
N ASP A 483 69.65 -28.78 28.26
CA ASP A 483 68.49 -28.33 29.04
C ASP A 483 67.88 -27.01 28.51
N VAL A 484 68.67 -26.20 27.77
CA VAL A 484 68.20 -24.94 27.18
C VAL A 484 67.44 -25.19 25.88
N GLU A 485 67.87 -26.14 25.05
CA GLU A 485 67.14 -26.53 23.83
C GLU A 485 65.79 -27.17 24.17
N GLU A 486 65.73 -28.05 25.18
CA GLU A 486 64.44 -28.64 25.62
C GLU A 486 63.45 -27.58 26.15
N LEU A 487 63.95 -26.55 26.83
CA LEU A 487 63.10 -25.47 27.33
C LEU A 487 62.55 -24.58 26.21
N GLU A 488 63.37 -24.29 25.18
CA GLU A 488 62.92 -23.54 24.00
C GLU A 488 61.88 -24.31 23.18
N ASP A 489 62.02 -25.63 23.06
CA ASP A 489 61.05 -26.48 22.35
C ASP A 489 59.72 -26.59 23.12
N LEU A 490 59.75 -26.64 24.45
CA LEU A 490 58.55 -26.57 25.29
C LEU A 490 57.82 -25.23 25.15
N ASP A 491 58.56 -24.12 25.09
CA ASP A 491 58.00 -22.78 24.88
C ASP A 491 57.43 -22.60 23.45
N ARG A 492 57.96 -23.32 22.46
CA ARG A 492 57.39 -23.37 21.10
C ARG A 492 56.09 -24.17 21.09
N LEU A 493 56.08 -25.36 21.70
CA LEU A 493 54.86 -26.19 21.83
C LEU A 493 53.73 -25.46 22.56
N HIS A 494 54.05 -24.70 23.61
CA HIS A 494 53.05 -23.90 24.31
C HIS A 494 52.49 -22.76 23.45
N ARG A 495 53.34 -22.09 22.65
CA ARG A 495 52.88 -21.06 21.72
C ARG A 495 52.01 -21.64 20.60
N ASP A 496 52.39 -22.77 20.05
CA ASP A 496 51.63 -23.46 19.01
C ASP A 496 50.27 -23.93 19.54
N SER A 497 50.21 -24.44 20.78
CA SER A 497 48.94 -24.81 21.44
C SER A 497 48.04 -23.59 21.67
N GLN A 498 48.57 -22.46 22.13
CA GLN A 498 47.79 -21.22 22.28
C GLN A 498 47.27 -20.71 20.94
N GLN A 499 48.07 -20.85 19.88
CA GLN A 499 47.69 -20.44 18.54
C GLN A 499 46.60 -21.36 17.96
N GLU A 500 46.66 -22.68 18.21
CA GLU A 500 45.59 -23.62 17.86
C GLU A 500 44.25 -23.23 18.52
N ASP A 501 44.27 -22.89 19.81
CA ASP A 501 43.05 -22.53 20.53
C ASP A 501 42.47 -21.19 20.06
N MET A 502 43.33 -20.19 19.78
CA MET A 502 42.90 -18.96 19.12
C MET A 502 42.23 -19.20 17.75
N PHE A 503 42.75 -20.12 16.94
CA PHE A 503 42.14 -20.43 15.65
C PHE A 503 40.82 -21.17 15.79
N LYS A 504 40.67 -22.06 16.79
CA LYS A 504 39.39 -22.72 17.08
C LYS A 504 38.32 -21.70 17.48
N ASP A 505 38.67 -20.75 18.34
CA ASP A 505 37.76 -19.69 18.79
C ASP A 505 37.33 -18.79 17.62
N GLU A 506 38.25 -18.40 16.74
CA GLU A 506 37.92 -17.58 15.57
C GLU A 506 37.07 -18.35 14.54
N ILE A 507 37.34 -19.64 14.29
CA ILE A 507 36.50 -20.48 13.43
C ILE A 507 35.08 -20.59 14.00
N GLN A 508 34.95 -20.77 15.32
CA GLN A 508 33.65 -20.85 15.97
C GLN A 508 32.90 -19.53 15.88
N ARG A 509 33.58 -18.40 16.12
CA ARG A 509 33.01 -17.06 15.96
C ARG A 509 32.51 -16.81 14.54
N LEU A 510 33.30 -17.16 13.51
CA LEU A 510 32.90 -17.02 12.12
C LEU A 510 31.70 -17.91 11.76
N ARG A 511 31.62 -19.12 12.34
CA ARG A 511 30.46 -20.00 12.18
C ARG A 511 29.20 -19.39 12.79
N ASP A 512 29.31 -18.81 13.98
CA ASP A 512 28.21 -18.14 14.66
C ASP A 512 27.76 -16.89 13.89
N ASP A 513 28.68 -16.06 13.41
CA ASP A 513 28.38 -14.89 12.57
C ASP A 513 27.69 -15.29 11.26
N ASN A 514 28.17 -16.35 10.60
CA ASN A 514 27.53 -16.87 9.40
C ASN A 514 26.10 -17.37 9.69
N SER A 515 25.89 -18.05 10.82
CA SER A 515 24.55 -18.51 11.24
C SER A 515 23.58 -17.34 11.43
N VAL A 516 24.04 -16.22 12.02
CA VAL A 516 23.25 -15.00 12.22
C VAL A 516 22.91 -14.35 10.87
N ILE A 517 23.87 -14.29 9.94
CA ILE A 517 23.68 -13.76 8.60
C ILE A 517 22.65 -14.61 7.83
N THR A 518 22.80 -15.94 7.83
CA THR A 518 21.84 -16.86 7.18
C THR A 518 20.44 -16.71 7.77
N ALA A 519 20.31 -16.63 9.10
CA ALA A 519 19.02 -16.41 9.75
C ALA A 519 18.38 -15.07 9.34
N ARG A 520 19.19 -14.01 9.19
CA ARG A 520 18.72 -12.69 8.72
C ARG A 520 18.19 -12.74 7.29
N TYR A 521 18.92 -13.39 6.37
CA TYR A 521 18.47 -13.54 4.99
C TYR A 521 17.23 -14.43 4.88
N LYS A 522 17.16 -15.52 5.64
CA LYS A 522 15.97 -16.38 5.72
C LYS A 522 14.73 -15.58 6.13
N ARG A 523 14.81 -14.79 7.21
CA ARG A 523 13.71 -13.89 7.63
C ARG A 523 13.31 -12.89 6.54
N LYS A 524 14.28 -12.34 5.81
CA LYS A 524 14.02 -11.39 4.70
C LYS A 524 13.29 -12.07 3.53
N ILE A 525 13.71 -13.29 3.17
CA ILE A 525 13.04 -14.09 2.14
C ILE A 525 11.60 -14.42 2.58
N ASP A 526 11.39 -14.83 3.83
CA ASP A 526 10.07 -15.16 4.34
C ASP A 526 9.15 -13.93 4.42
N ALA A 527 9.70 -12.76 4.72
CA ALA A 527 8.97 -11.49 4.68
C ALA A 527 8.54 -11.13 3.24
N LEU A 528 9.44 -11.28 2.27
CA LEU A 528 9.13 -11.05 0.85
C LEU A 528 8.11 -12.05 0.31
N LYS A 529 8.20 -13.34 0.68
CA LYS A 529 7.19 -14.36 0.35
C LYS A 529 5.81 -13.97 0.91
N ARG A 530 5.75 -13.53 2.17
CA ARG A 530 4.51 -13.02 2.79
C ARG A 530 3.96 -11.78 2.08
N GLN A 531 4.83 -10.86 1.65
CA GLN A 531 4.41 -9.69 0.87
C GLN A 531 3.82 -10.10 -0.49
N ILE A 532 4.53 -10.90 -1.27
CA ILE A 532 4.09 -11.36 -2.61
C ILE A 532 2.75 -12.09 -2.52
N THR A 533 2.59 -12.96 -1.52
CA THR A 533 1.31 -13.67 -1.30
C THR A 533 0.19 -12.70 -0.95
N SER A 534 0.43 -11.73 -0.06
CA SER A 534 -0.57 -10.72 0.29
C SER A 534 -0.99 -9.83 -0.91
N GLU A 535 -0.04 -9.42 -1.74
CA GLU A 535 -0.32 -8.63 -2.95
C GLU A 535 -1.10 -9.45 -3.98
N ARG A 536 -0.73 -10.73 -4.17
CA ARG A 536 -1.46 -11.66 -5.03
C ARG A 536 -2.91 -11.84 -4.57
N THR A 537 -3.14 -12.05 -3.28
CA THR A 537 -4.49 -12.18 -2.71
C THR A 537 -5.30 -10.89 -2.90
N THR A 538 -4.67 -9.73 -2.69
CA THR A 538 -5.34 -8.43 -2.86
C THR A 538 -5.74 -8.20 -4.33
N ARG A 539 -4.85 -8.50 -5.29
CA ARG A 539 -5.17 -8.43 -6.73
C ARG A 539 -6.29 -9.40 -7.11
N GLN A 540 -6.26 -10.64 -6.61
CA GLN A 540 -7.32 -11.61 -6.84
C GLN A 540 -8.69 -11.13 -6.29
N GLN A 541 -8.70 -10.52 -5.11
CA GLN A 541 -9.92 -9.92 -4.54
C GLN A 541 -10.45 -8.78 -5.43
N GLN A 542 -9.57 -7.91 -5.91
CA GLN A 542 -9.94 -6.82 -6.81
C GLN A 542 -10.50 -7.34 -8.15
N ASP A 543 -9.86 -8.34 -8.75
CA ASP A 543 -10.32 -8.95 -10.01
C ASP A 543 -11.72 -9.56 -9.88
N ILE A 544 -12.04 -10.13 -8.71
CA ILE A 544 -13.36 -10.70 -8.42
C ILE A 544 -14.41 -9.61 -8.21
N LEU A 545 -14.09 -8.56 -7.45
CA LEU A 545 -15.01 -7.43 -7.28
C LEU A 545 -15.35 -6.79 -8.63
N GLU A 546 -14.36 -6.64 -9.51
CA GLU A 546 -14.56 -6.12 -10.85
C GLU A 546 -15.41 -7.09 -11.71
N TYR A 547 -15.16 -8.40 -11.63
CA TYR A 547 -15.98 -9.41 -12.30
C TYR A 547 -17.45 -9.38 -11.83
N LEU A 548 -17.69 -9.27 -10.52
CA LEU A 548 -19.03 -9.16 -9.94
C LEU A 548 -19.73 -7.87 -10.40
N SER A 549 -19.01 -6.75 -10.44
CA SER A 549 -19.52 -5.47 -10.96
C SER A 549 -19.93 -5.57 -12.43
N ILE A 550 -19.09 -6.15 -13.28
CA ILE A 550 -19.39 -6.38 -14.72
C ILE A 550 -20.62 -7.28 -14.87
N THR A 551 -20.72 -8.33 -14.06
CA THR A 551 -21.85 -9.27 -14.10
C THR A 551 -23.16 -8.58 -13.67
N ALA A 552 -23.13 -7.77 -12.61
CA ALA A 552 -24.29 -7.00 -12.17
C ALA A 552 -24.73 -5.95 -13.21
N GLN A 553 -23.79 -5.23 -13.82
CA GLN A 553 -24.09 -4.29 -14.90
C GLN A 553 -24.71 -4.99 -16.11
N SER A 554 -24.18 -6.16 -16.50
CA SER A 554 -24.75 -6.98 -17.58
C SER A 554 -26.19 -7.41 -17.25
N ALA A 555 -26.46 -7.86 -16.02
CA ALA A 555 -27.80 -8.26 -15.59
C ALA A 555 -28.80 -7.09 -15.63
N HIS A 556 -28.44 -5.93 -15.08
CA HIS A 556 -29.30 -4.74 -15.09
C HIS A 556 -29.60 -4.25 -16.51
N LEU A 557 -28.60 -4.25 -17.39
CA LEU A 557 -28.80 -3.86 -18.79
C LEU A 557 -29.67 -4.87 -19.53
N SER A 558 -29.53 -6.17 -19.26
CA SER A 558 -30.36 -7.22 -19.85
C SER A 558 -31.81 -7.09 -19.42
N GLU A 559 -32.07 -6.91 -18.13
CA GLU A 559 -33.42 -6.69 -17.57
C GLU A 559 -34.07 -5.44 -18.16
N ALA A 560 -33.32 -4.33 -18.25
CA ALA A 560 -33.82 -3.07 -18.79
C ALA A 560 -34.21 -3.13 -20.28
N ILE A 561 -33.63 -4.06 -21.05
CA ILE A 561 -33.95 -4.21 -22.49
C ILE A 561 -34.94 -5.33 -22.81
N GLU A 562 -35.23 -6.24 -21.87
CA GLU A 562 -36.08 -7.42 -22.11
C GLU A 562 -37.50 -7.01 -22.55
N ASP A 563 -38.07 -6.00 -21.86
CA ASP A 563 -39.40 -5.46 -22.15
C ASP A 563 -39.39 -4.24 -23.10
N TYR A 564 -38.21 -3.85 -23.62
CA TYR A 564 -38.08 -2.65 -24.42
C TYR A 564 -38.49 -2.88 -25.89
N GLU A 565 -39.68 -2.42 -26.26
CA GLU A 565 -40.14 -2.42 -27.65
C GLU A 565 -39.79 -1.08 -28.36
N PRO A 566 -38.88 -1.08 -29.36
CA PRO A 566 -38.44 0.15 -30.01
C PRO A 566 -39.56 0.74 -30.88
N ARG A 567 -40.02 1.96 -30.55
CA ARG A 567 -41.08 2.68 -31.28
C ARG A 567 -40.59 3.57 -32.43
N SER A 568 -39.28 3.75 -32.54
CA SER A 568 -38.63 4.58 -33.55
C SER A 568 -37.29 3.99 -34.01
N GLU A 569 -36.82 4.40 -35.18
CA GLU A 569 -35.52 3.96 -35.71
C GLU A 569 -34.35 4.38 -34.79
N THR A 570 -34.45 5.55 -34.17
CA THR A 570 -33.58 6.00 -33.08
C THR A 570 -33.55 4.99 -31.93
N SER A 571 -34.72 4.59 -31.40
CA SER A 571 -34.78 3.62 -30.30
C SER A 571 -34.25 2.24 -30.69
N ARG A 572 -34.42 1.84 -31.96
CA ARG A 572 -33.86 0.60 -32.49
C ARG A 572 -32.33 0.62 -32.50
N ARG A 573 -31.73 1.74 -32.91
CA ARG A 573 -30.27 1.95 -32.90
C ARG A 573 -29.71 1.92 -31.47
N VAL A 574 -30.39 2.55 -30.51
CA VAL A 574 -30.03 2.49 -29.09
C VAL A 574 -30.08 1.06 -28.57
N LEU A 575 -31.17 0.33 -28.84
CA LEU A 575 -31.30 -1.08 -28.43
C LEU A 575 -30.18 -1.96 -29.00
N MET A 576 -29.79 -1.77 -30.26
CA MET A 576 -28.68 -2.48 -30.88
C MET A 576 -27.32 -2.13 -30.24
N ALA A 577 -27.10 -0.86 -29.88
CA ALA A 577 -25.90 -0.45 -29.16
C ALA A 577 -25.82 -1.08 -27.77
N VAL A 578 -26.94 -1.12 -27.02
CA VAL A 578 -27.00 -1.78 -25.70
C VAL A 578 -26.74 -3.29 -25.82
N ARG A 579 -27.33 -3.97 -26.82
CA ARG A 579 -27.05 -5.40 -27.09
C ARG A 579 -25.59 -5.66 -27.43
N SER A 580 -24.97 -4.77 -28.20
CA SER A 580 -23.53 -4.83 -28.50
C SER A 580 -22.68 -4.69 -27.23
N HIS A 581 -23.04 -3.75 -26.36
CA HIS A 581 -22.37 -3.55 -25.08
C HIS A 581 -22.52 -4.76 -24.15
N LEU A 582 -23.71 -5.35 -24.04
CA LEU A 582 -23.95 -6.60 -23.31
C LEU A 582 -23.03 -7.72 -23.80
N LYS A 583 -22.91 -7.92 -25.13
CA LYS A 583 -22.00 -8.90 -25.71
C LYS A 583 -20.54 -8.63 -25.35
N ALA A 584 -20.14 -7.36 -25.29
CA ALA A 584 -18.80 -6.97 -24.85
C ALA A 584 -18.56 -7.29 -23.37
N LEU A 585 -19.51 -6.96 -22.49
CA LEU A 585 -19.47 -7.28 -21.06
C LEU A 585 -19.40 -8.80 -20.83
N ASP A 586 -20.20 -9.59 -21.56
CA ASP A 586 -20.14 -11.05 -21.52
C ASP A 586 -18.77 -11.58 -21.96
N THR A 587 -18.18 -11.01 -23.01
CA THR A 587 -16.84 -11.42 -23.49
C THR A 587 -15.76 -11.07 -22.46
N ILE A 588 -15.89 -9.95 -21.73
CA ILE A 588 -14.98 -9.59 -20.64
C ILE A 588 -15.18 -10.55 -19.45
N GLY A 589 -16.43 -10.82 -19.07
CA GLY A 589 -16.78 -11.78 -18.03
C GLY A 589 -16.24 -13.17 -18.32
N GLN A 590 -16.39 -13.69 -19.54
CA GLN A 590 -15.86 -14.98 -19.96
C GLN A 590 -14.33 -15.06 -19.91
N ARG A 591 -13.62 -13.99 -20.30
CA ARG A 591 -12.16 -13.93 -20.17
C ARG A 591 -11.73 -14.01 -18.70
N ARG A 592 -12.46 -13.35 -17.80
CA ARG A 592 -12.18 -13.38 -16.36
C ARG A 592 -12.58 -14.68 -15.68
N ARG A 593 -13.61 -15.39 -16.17
CA ARG A 593 -13.97 -16.75 -15.71
C ARG A 593 -12.89 -17.79 -15.94
N LYS A 594 -12.01 -17.60 -16.92
CA LYS A 594 -10.92 -18.55 -17.23
C LYS A 594 -9.71 -18.42 -16.30
N ILE A 595 -9.67 -17.42 -15.43
CA ILE A 595 -8.66 -17.37 -14.37
C ILE A 595 -8.93 -18.59 -13.47
N PRO A 596 -7.95 -19.50 -13.25
CA PRO A 596 -8.11 -20.67 -12.37
C PRO A 596 -8.27 -20.20 -10.93
N LEU A 597 -9.45 -19.68 -10.62
CA LEU A 597 -9.87 -19.38 -9.28
C LEU A 597 -10.28 -20.74 -8.73
N LYS A 598 -9.62 -21.19 -7.66
CA LYS A 598 -10.28 -22.05 -6.68
C LYS A 598 -11.39 -21.21 -6.05
N TYR A 599 -12.44 -20.96 -6.83
CA TYR A 599 -13.49 -19.98 -6.59
C TYR A 599 -14.18 -20.29 -5.27
N ASP A 600 -14.38 -21.57 -5.00
CA ASP A 600 -14.92 -22.10 -3.74
C ASP A 600 -14.12 -21.62 -2.53
N LYS A 601 -12.78 -21.65 -2.61
CA LYS A 601 -11.89 -21.26 -1.51
C LYS A 601 -11.83 -19.76 -1.27
N LEU A 602 -12.07 -18.94 -2.31
CA LEU A 602 -12.06 -17.49 -2.18
C LEU A 602 -13.45 -16.93 -1.83
N VAL A 603 -14.52 -17.56 -2.33
CA VAL A 603 -15.89 -17.30 -1.89
C VAL A 603 -16.00 -17.62 -0.42
N GLU A 604 -15.43 -18.73 0.06
CA GLU A 604 -15.31 -19.06 1.50
C GLU A 604 -14.58 -17.96 2.28
N VAL A 605 -13.44 -17.44 1.80
CA VAL A 605 -12.71 -16.33 2.46
C VAL A 605 -13.50 -15.02 2.46
N VAL A 606 -14.22 -14.71 1.38
CA VAL A 606 -15.02 -13.48 1.29
C VAL A 606 -16.30 -13.60 2.11
N THR A 607 -16.97 -14.75 2.11
CA THR A 607 -18.17 -15.00 2.93
C THR A 607 -17.84 -15.10 4.43
N ASN A 608 -16.72 -15.73 4.81
CA ASN A 608 -16.24 -15.76 6.19
C ASN A 608 -15.87 -14.37 6.73
N ARG A 609 -15.51 -13.41 5.87
CA ARG A 609 -15.25 -12.02 6.29
C ARG A 609 -16.52 -11.22 6.60
N TYR A 610 -17.71 -11.67 6.18
CA TYR A 610 -18.90 -10.82 6.18
C TYR A 610 -20.06 -11.23 7.10
N ASN A 611 -20.04 -12.36 7.87
CA ASN A 611 -20.79 -12.46 9.15
C ASN A 611 -20.80 -13.83 9.88
N ILE A 612 -20.69 -13.76 11.22
CA ILE A 612 -21.19 -14.66 12.30
C ILE A 612 -20.15 -15.53 13.06
N LYS A 613 -19.79 -15.02 14.26
CA LYS A 613 -19.25 -15.62 15.52
C LYS A 613 -18.00 -16.50 15.44
N GLU A 614 -16.85 -16.02 15.94
CA GLU A 614 -16.35 -16.08 17.33
C GLU A 614 -16.12 -17.51 17.84
N GLU A 615 -14.84 -17.76 18.13
CA GLU A 615 -14.21 -18.85 18.90
C GLU A 615 -13.44 -19.89 18.06
N GLU A 616 -12.18 -20.10 18.48
CA GLU A 616 -11.18 -21.04 17.98
C GLU A 616 -10.51 -20.71 16.63
N MET A 617 -9.46 -19.88 16.69
CA MET A 617 -8.39 -19.91 15.69
C MET A 617 -7.02 -19.64 16.35
N GLU A 618 -6.76 -20.30 17.47
CA GLU A 618 -5.42 -20.55 18.00
C GLU A 618 -5.00 -22.01 17.69
N GLU A 619 -5.17 -22.47 16.44
CA GLU A 619 -4.61 -23.77 16.02
C GLU A 619 -4.51 -23.86 14.49
N ILE A 620 -3.74 -22.96 13.87
CA ILE A 620 -3.19 -23.18 12.51
C ILE A 620 -1.66 -22.98 12.57
N GLU A 621 -1.03 -23.66 13.53
CA GLU A 621 0.33 -24.17 13.36
C GLU A 621 0.18 -25.51 12.65
N GLY A 622 0.52 -25.61 11.36
CA GLY A 622 0.54 -26.92 10.68
C GLY A 622 0.17 -26.98 9.20
N LEU A 623 0.13 -25.86 8.47
CA LEU A 623 0.00 -25.91 7.01
C LEU A 623 1.30 -25.48 6.31
N ASN A 624 2.34 -26.29 6.51
CA ASN A 624 3.51 -26.35 5.62
C ASN A 624 3.08 -26.96 4.27
N LEU A 625 2.44 -26.17 3.40
CA LEU A 625 2.02 -26.63 2.07
C LEU A 625 3.17 -26.64 1.02
N TRP A 626 4.43 -26.52 1.46
CA TRP A 626 5.61 -26.56 0.59
C TRP A 626 6.83 -27.17 1.29
N GLU A 627 6.62 -28.13 2.18
CA GLU A 627 7.69 -29.08 2.51
C GLU A 627 7.87 -29.94 1.26
N VAL A 628 8.82 -29.53 0.42
CA VAL A 628 9.39 -30.40 -0.60
C VAL A 628 10.22 -31.39 0.20
N ASP A 629 9.80 -32.66 0.20
CA ASP A 629 10.57 -33.75 0.77
C ASP A 629 11.96 -33.76 0.10
N GLU A 630 12.95 -33.15 0.75
CA GLU A 630 14.38 -33.21 0.39
C GLU A 630 15.11 -34.26 1.25
N ASP A 631 14.39 -35.31 1.66
CA ASP A 631 14.96 -36.53 2.23
C ASP A 631 14.92 -37.66 1.18
N GLU A 632 15.52 -37.43 0.01
CA GLU A 632 16.08 -38.55 -0.77
C GLU A 632 17.54 -38.72 -0.35
N GLU A 633 17.66 -39.53 0.70
CA GLU A 633 18.78 -40.36 1.10
C GLU A 633 19.66 -40.77 -0.11
N LEU A 634 20.78 -40.07 -0.29
CA LEU A 634 21.87 -40.47 -1.16
C LEU A 634 22.54 -41.70 -0.53
N GLU A 635 21.97 -42.87 -0.77
CA GLU A 635 22.62 -44.16 -0.55
C GLU A 635 23.93 -44.22 -1.36
N ASP A 636 25.00 -44.56 -0.63
CA ASP A 636 26.34 -44.81 -1.14
C ASP A 636 26.33 -45.85 -2.27
N ALA A 637 26.39 -45.39 -3.52
CA ALA A 637 26.67 -46.23 -4.68
C ALA A 637 28.17 -46.54 -4.74
N GLU A 638 28.55 -47.62 -4.07
CA GLU A 638 29.80 -48.36 -4.22
C GLU A 638 30.08 -48.65 -5.70
N LEU A 639 31.10 -47.99 -6.25
CA LEU A 639 31.52 -48.15 -7.65
C LEU A 639 32.28 -49.46 -7.84
N GLU A 640 31.57 -50.52 -8.24
CA GLU A 640 32.21 -51.71 -8.84
C GLU A 640 32.68 -51.43 -10.28
N PRO A 641 33.91 -51.84 -10.67
CA PRO A 641 34.42 -51.65 -12.03
C PRO A 641 33.89 -52.73 -12.98
N ARG A 642 32.91 -52.39 -13.81
CA ARG A 642 32.44 -53.28 -14.90
C ARG A 642 33.45 -53.36 -16.04
N HIS A 643 34.14 -54.49 -16.12
CA HIS A 643 34.90 -54.94 -17.29
C HIS A 643 33.99 -55.06 -18.54
N LYS A 644 34.31 -54.30 -19.59
CA LYS A 644 33.72 -54.42 -20.93
C LYS A 644 34.12 -55.74 -21.58
N LYS A 645 33.19 -56.69 -21.70
CA LYS A 645 33.30 -57.81 -22.66
C LYS A 645 32.76 -57.36 -24.02
N ARG A 646 33.65 -57.30 -25.01
CA ARG A 646 33.34 -57.27 -26.45
C ARG A 646 32.45 -58.47 -26.80
N LYS A 647 31.32 -58.22 -27.46
CA LYS A 647 30.59 -59.25 -28.21
C LYS A 647 30.76 -58.96 -29.70
N VAL A 648 31.51 -59.84 -30.35
CA VAL A 648 31.63 -59.98 -31.80
C VAL A 648 30.51 -60.90 -32.26
N THR A 649 29.78 -60.51 -33.31
CA THR A 649 29.05 -61.34 -34.29
C THR A 649 28.63 -60.38 -35.41
N SER A 650 29.27 -60.34 -36.58
CA SER A 650 29.12 -61.22 -37.76
C SER A 650 27.67 -61.46 -38.19
N ALA A 651 27.22 -60.71 -39.19
CA ALA A 651 26.63 -61.18 -40.45
C ALA A 651 26.48 -59.98 -41.39
#